data_AF-A0A0W0TTL1-F1
#
_entry.id   AF-A0A0W0TTL1-F1
#
_cell.length_a   1.000
_cell.length_b   1.000
_cell.length_c   1.000
_cell.angle_alpha   90.00
_cell.angle_beta   90.00
_cell.angle_gamma   90.00
#
_symmetry.space_group_name_H-M   'P 1'
#
loop_
_entity.id
_entity.type
_entity.pdbx_description
1 polymer ?
#
loop_
_entity_poly.entity_id
_entity_poly.type
_entity_poly.pdbx_seq_one_letter_code
_entity_poly.pdbx_strand_id
1 'polypeptide(L)'
;MQTKFESMQAKPSLSSMQIAKLVLSSYNGKLPLKIPYSKNLATEEDSLAYWLNYKSFLKYKIEQLACKYKMTGEDNFPEGLKFEVKKFLDEYIELKQKKKQLPKLVLEDFAITNYIELRSKKEKIRSITVTPELTRALLAGLNRIRKAIGIPIPLEEITTKDYAPRGTVYKLAKKMRELKPGQRKQFVYYHGNNNHAIAFDVENRGGNLNIFCFDSSKDESQLEAIDLLIENLEKNKVKFEIKSCQAGIQKDEMNCSVFSILALKELAKYDHVFDFIPEKYEEDESLKKKTKASVSVGFSDREATLRNMGKVGWIKVKDMPTRMISMGQSYDEMKKNLEESKQFDLDAGKFCQAHKDYLQIEKASDNEKKLVIRKRRLIDERSKTVLEADEKRLFEKHLESIPGLSFIKENRDLNLNEILQDKKMVNEKLELIERIFLAIFDIYKIGDNFNSQSNPLPSHVLRAILNLRNEFLTLVCTSDEDIKSKYLFTFDKRPILSFPLDSKLSQSQFERGNIPSAMSILLSNLSNKGERRKFFRKFSTPDLRLGPVAFGNPIQESVVRKQLEEISDKFGYDKSAKDDAFEQAEFMLKKLSGYHSRDVFYNLIRYNDKTPILIRKEAELQLSSNSNNRNVIQNLAADKYLPAYVYTDEGNLYYLDQWDNRDLISKITITQSQQKKILELFGDEIFSDGNREEARYIEGNQAIKLLNHNSYMVEGSRKETLKTLAFMLNIELDYLGIMYEKDKGKAIASFDIYFYQLFKRMPSKTFEETVLSQLNDTQKKLFFTLIRHREDLMEGRHDLQSNSQTRKPGLGKPSFIETFLTFFSISSKDSNEGPATHNSLKGGMKIAL
;
A
#
# COMPACT_ATOMS: atom_id res chain seq x y z
N MET A 1 -16.54 30.47 -47.23
CA MET A 1 -17.00 31.87 -47.14
C MET A 1 -16.01 32.65 -46.28
N GLN A 2 -15.19 33.49 -46.91
CA GLN A 2 -14.36 34.48 -46.24
C GLN A 2 -15.27 35.58 -45.68
N THR A 3 -15.26 35.79 -44.37
CA THR A 3 -15.77 37.02 -43.76
C THR A 3 -14.58 37.80 -43.22
N LYS A 4 -14.46 39.03 -43.72
CA LYS A 4 -13.48 40.07 -43.37
C LYS A 4 -13.30 40.18 -41.85
N PHE A 5 -12.11 39.82 -41.36
CA PHE A 5 -11.57 40.41 -40.15
C PHE A 5 -11.03 41.79 -40.54
N GLU A 6 -11.87 42.81 -40.43
CA GLU A 6 -11.37 44.18 -40.38
C GLU A 6 -10.47 44.31 -39.15
N SER A 7 -9.26 44.80 -39.39
CA SER A 7 -8.23 45.08 -38.40
C SER A 7 -8.76 46.06 -37.35
N MET A 8 -9.20 45.56 -36.19
CA MET A 8 -9.23 46.39 -34.98
C MET A 8 -7.78 46.81 -34.69
N GLN A 9 -7.56 48.12 -34.63
CA GLN A 9 -6.29 48.69 -34.16
C GLN A 9 -5.91 48.05 -32.83
N ALA A 10 -4.63 47.70 -32.67
CA ALA A 10 -4.10 47.21 -31.40
C ALA A 10 -4.48 48.19 -30.29
N LYS A 11 -5.30 47.76 -29.33
CA LYS A 11 -5.67 48.58 -28.18
C LYS A 11 -4.37 49.00 -27.47
N PRO A 12 -4.14 50.28 -27.18
CA PRO A 12 -2.98 50.70 -26.42
C PRO A 12 -3.06 50.05 -25.02
N SER A 13 -2.16 49.10 -24.74
CA SER A 13 -1.99 48.54 -23.40
C SER A 13 -1.10 49.48 -22.60
N LEU A 14 -1.63 50.05 -21.51
CA LEU A 14 -0.83 50.83 -20.57
C LEU A 14 0.24 49.94 -19.93
N SER A 15 1.46 50.45 -19.78
CA SER A 15 2.48 49.74 -19.01
C SER A 15 2.10 49.67 -17.53
N SER A 16 2.66 48.70 -16.80
CA SER A 16 2.42 48.53 -15.36
C SER A 16 2.80 49.77 -14.56
N MET A 17 3.83 50.52 -14.99
CA MET A 17 4.19 51.79 -14.37
C MET A 17 3.15 52.88 -14.65
N GLN A 18 2.63 52.98 -15.88
CA GLN A 18 1.55 53.92 -16.20
C GLN A 18 0.28 53.59 -15.40
N ILE A 19 -0.05 52.31 -15.23
CA ILE A 19 -1.19 51.89 -14.41
C ILE A 19 -0.96 52.23 -12.93
N ALA A 20 0.27 52.05 -12.42
CA ALA A 20 0.60 52.45 -11.05
C ALA A 20 0.42 53.96 -10.83
N LYS A 21 0.91 54.79 -11.75
CA LYS A 21 0.71 56.26 -11.71
C LYS A 21 -0.77 56.66 -11.81
N LEU A 22 -1.54 55.99 -12.69
CA LEU A 22 -2.98 56.21 -12.80
C LEU A 22 -3.69 55.90 -11.47
N VAL A 23 -3.35 54.77 -10.84
CA VAL A 23 -3.92 54.38 -9.56
C VAL A 23 -3.54 55.39 -8.46
N LEU A 24 -2.27 55.78 -8.36
CA LEU A 24 -1.83 56.77 -7.36
C LEU A 24 -2.50 58.13 -7.55
N SER A 25 -2.57 58.63 -8.79
CA SER A 25 -3.23 59.89 -9.10
C SER A 25 -4.74 59.86 -8.80
N SER A 26 -5.40 58.71 -8.98
CA SER A 26 -6.81 58.50 -8.62
C SER A 26 -7.08 58.63 -7.11
N TYR A 27 -6.05 58.48 -6.29
CA TYR A 27 -6.10 58.59 -4.82
C TYR A 27 -5.32 59.78 -4.26
N ASN A 28 -4.88 60.73 -5.11
CA ASN A 28 -4.02 61.86 -4.69
C ASN A 28 -2.77 61.39 -3.90
N GLY A 29 -2.18 60.27 -4.30
CA GLY A 29 -1.02 59.65 -3.64
C GLY A 29 -1.31 58.91 -2.34
N LYS A 30 -2.55 58.90 -1.83
CA LYS A 30 -2.91 58.25 -0.55
C LYS A 30 -3.71 56.97 -0.77
N LEU A 31 -3.01 55.88 -1.06
CA LEU A 31 -3.65 54.58 -1.28
C LEU A 31 -4.24 53.99 0.00
N PRO A 32 -5.52 53.58 0.02
CA PRO A 32 -6.17 52.93 1.17
C PRO A 32 -5.76 51.45 1.33
N LEU A 33 -4.64 51.02 0.75
CA LEU A 33 -4.20 49.64 0.75
C LEU A 33 -2.69 49.53 1.01
N LYS A 34 -2.33 48.67 1.97
CA LYS A 34 -0.93 48.40 2.30
C LYS A 34 -0.29 47.53 1.22
N ILE A 35 0.70 48.08 0.53
CA ILE A 35 1.53 47.39 -0.45
C ILE A 35 2.65 46.64 0.29
N PRO A 36 2.95 45.38 -0.05
CA PRO A 36 4.10 44.68 0.51
C PRO A 36 5.40 45.43 0.25
N TYR A 37 6.19 45.63 1.30
CA TYR A 37 7.52 46.22 1.17
C TYR A 37 8.53 45.17 0.66
N SER A 38 9.37 45.57 -0.28
CA SER A 38 10.55 44.82 -0.73
C SER A 38 11.71 45.79 -0.77
N LYS A 39 12.85 45.42 -0.16
CA LYS A 39 14.07 46.25 -0.18
C LYS A 39 14.63 46.46 -1.58
N ASN A 40 14.16 45.68 -2.56
CA ASN A 40 14.61 45.69 -3.96
C ASN A 40 13.74 46.57 -4.86
N LEU A 41 12.68 47.17 -4.32
CA LEU A 41 11.81 48.12 -5.01
C LEU A 41 12.03 49.50 -4.40
N ALA A 42 12.47 50.47 -5.19
CA ALA A 42 13.00 51.75 -4.70
C ALA A 42 11.89 52.75 -4.38
N THR A 43 10.77 52.71 -5.11
CA THR A 43 9.67 53.68 -4.99
C THR A 43 8.33 53.00 -4.63
N GLU A 44 7.37 53.81 -4.18
CA GLU A 44 5.99 53.36 -3.97
C GLU A 44 5.31 53.00 -5.30
N GLU A 45 5.65 53.70 -6.39
CA GLU A 45 5.19 53.41 -7.75
C GLU A 45 5.67 52.02 -8.20
N ASP A 46 6.97 51.72 -8.01
CA ASP A 46 7.52 50.39 -8.29
C ASP A 46 6.78 49.33 -7.48
N SER A 47 6.66 49.55 -6.17
CA SER A 47 5.99 48.60 -5.27
C SER A 47 4.55 48.30 -5.74
N LEU A 48 3.83 49.33 -6.19
CA LEU A 48 2.49 49.20 -6.73
C LEU A 48 2.45 48.45 -8.06
N ALA A 49 3.35 48.77 -9.00
CA ALA A 49 3.42 48.10 -10.31
C ALA A 49 3.66 46.60 -10.16
N TYR A 50 4.61 46.20 -9.30
CA TYR A 50 4.88 44.79 -9.00
C TYR A 50 3.68 44.11 -8.32
N TRP A 51 3.01 44.81 -7.39
CA TRP A 51 1.81 44.29 -6.74
C TRP A 51 0.63 44.11 -7.71
N LEU A 52 0.43 45.04 -8.64
CA LEU A 52 -0.60 44.97 -9.69
C LEU A 52 -0.35 43.82 -10.65
N ASN A 53 0.90 43.50 -10.99
CA ASN A 53 1.21 42.28 -11.75
C ASN A 53 0.87 41.02 -10.96
N TYR A 54 1.23 40.95 -9.68
CA TYR A 54 0.80 39.83 -8.83
C TYR A 54 -0.73 39.75 -8.68
N LYS A 55 -1.44 40.86 -8.88
CA LYS A 55 -2.90 40.98 -8.96
C LYS A 55 -3.36 41.27 -10.39
N SER A 56 -2.84 40.52 -11.37
CA SER A 56 -3.05 40.71 -12.81
C SER A 56 -4.51 40.98 -13.23
N PHE A 57 -5.51 40.45 -12.53
CA PHE A 57 -6.92 40.78 -12.80
C PHE A 57 -7.27 42.26 -12.55
N LEU A 58 -6.65 42.93 -11.56
CA LEU A 58 -6.83 44.37 -11.32
C LEU A 58 -6.20 45.17 -12.45
N LYS A 59 -4.99 44.79 -12.87
CA LYS A 59 -4.30 45.37 -14.02
C LYS A 59 -5.20 45.29 -15.26
N TYR A 60 -5.68 44.09 -15.58
CA TYR A 60 -6.61 43.83 -16.68
C TYR A 60 -7.87 44.70 -16.61
N LYS A 61 -8.52 44.79 -15.45
CA LYS A 61 -9.73 45.60 -15.29
C LYS A 61 -9.46 47.10 -15.49
N ILE A 62 -8.34 47.60 -14.97
CA ILE A 62 -7.94 49.00 -15.16
C ILE A 62 -7.62 49.29 -16.63
N GLU A 63 -6.95 48.37 -17.32
CA GLU A 63 -6.71 48.47 -18.78
C GLU A 63 -8.02 48.53 -19.56
N GLN A 64 -9.01 47.69 -19.22
CA GLN A 64 -10.33 47.73 -19.86
C GLN A 64 -11.06 49.07 -19.64
N LEU A 65 -10.93 49.67 -18.44
CA LEU A 65 -11.46 51.02 -18.19
C LEU A 65 -10.71 52.05 -19.04
N ALA A 66 -9.38 51.99 -19.06
CA ALA A 66 -8.54 52.93 -19.81
C ALA A 66 -8.80 52.88 -21.31
N CYS A 67 -9.08 51.71 -21.89
CA CYS A 67 -9.41 51.56 -23.31
C CYS A 67 -10.67 52.34 -23.76
N LYS A 68 -11.52 52.78 -22.82
CA LYS A 68 -12.70 53.62 -23.13
C LYS A 68 -12.38 55.09 -23.34
N TYR A 69 -11.16 55.51 -22.98
CA TYR A 69 -10.75 56.90 -22.96
C TYR A 69 -9.61 57.15 -23.94
N LYS A 70 -9.58 58.36 -24.52
CA LYS A 70 -8.46 58.81 -25.36
C LYS A 70 -7.37 59.37 -24.46
N MET A 71 -6.18 58.76 -24.49
CA MET A 71 -5.03 59.22 -23.70
C MET A 71 -4.36 60.43 -24.37
N THR A 72 -4.06 61.48 -23.60
CA THR A 72 -3.45 62.72 -24.10
C THR A 72 -1.95 62.84 -23.78
N GLY A 73 -1.34 61.81 -23.21
CA GLY A 73 0.09 61.71 -22.87
C GLY A 73 0.36 60.53 -21.93
N GLU A 74 1.63 60.24 -21.64
CA GLU A 74 2.00 59.08 -20.79
C GLU A 74 1.61 59.24 -19.32
N ASP A 75 1.53 60.48 -18.82
CA ASP A 75 1.26 60.79 -17.41
C ASP A 75 0.01 61.67 -17.21
N ASN A 76 -0.74 61.98 -18.27
CA ASN A 76 -1.91 62.85 -18.21
C ASN A 76 -3.21 62.05 -18.39
N PHE A 77 -3.79 61.58 -17.28
CA PHE A 77 -4.99 60.74 -17.26
C PHE A 77 -6.27 61.57 -17.14
N PRO A 78 -7.33 61.28 -17.93
CA PRO A 78 -8.63 61.95 -17.79
C PRO A 78 -9.24 61.77 -16.40
N GLU A 79 -9.83 62.84 -15.83
CA GLU A 79 -10.48 62.79 -14.50
C GLU A 79 -11.61 61.75 -14.42
N GLY A 80 -12.36 61.57 -15.52
CA GLY A 80 -13.38 60.50 -15.61
C GLY A 80 -12.78 59.10 -15.42
N LEU A 81 -11.61 58.83 -16.03
CA LEU A 81 -10.91 57.56 -15.87
C LEU A 81 -10.41 57.39 -14.43
N LYS A 82 -9.82 58.43 -13.83
CA LYS A 82 -9.38 58.41 -12.43
C LYS A 82 -10.54 58.07 -11.48
N PHE A 83 -11.71 58.68 -11.71
CA PHE A 83 -12.91 58.40 -10.94
C PHE A 83 -13.38 56.95 -11.09
N GLU A 84 -13.44 56.42 -12.31
CA GLU A 84 -13.83 55.01 -12.55
C GLU A 84 -12.85 54.03 -11.92
N VAL A 85 -11.54 54.27 -12.04
CA VAL A 85 -10.49 53.43 -11.42
C VAL A 85 -10.60 53.47 -9.90
N LYS A 86 -10.77 54.66 -9.31
CA LYS A 86 -10.97 54.81 -7.87
C LYS A 86 -12.18 54.02 -7.40
N LYS A 87 -13.33 54.23 -8.05
CA LYS A 87 -14.59 53.54 -7.72
C LYS A 87 -14.44 52.01 -7.77
N PHE A 88 -13.86 51.48 -8.84
CA PHE A 88 -13.59 50.06 -8.98
C PHE A 88 -12.70 49.50 -7.83
N LEU A 89 -11.64 50.24 -7.48
CA LEU A 89 -10.74 49.83 -6.41
C LEU A 89 -11.39 49.94 -5.02
N ASP A 90 -12.20 50.97 -4.77
CA ASP A 90 -12.97 51.13 -3.53
C ASP A 90 -13.95 49.95 -3.33
N GLU A 91 -14.71 49.58 -4.38
CA GLU A 91 -15.59 48.40 -4.38
C GLU A 91 -14.80 47.10 -4.12
N TYR A 92 -13.64 46.94 -4.76
CA TYR A 92 -12.77 45.78 -4.52
C TYR A 92 -12.25 45.71 -3.08
N ILE A 93 -11.88 46.85 -2.48
CA ILE A 93 -11.42 46.94 -1.09
C ILE A 93 -12.56 46.56 -0.14
N GLU A 94 -13.75 47.09 -0.35
CA GLU A 94 -14.95 46.78 0.44
C GLU A 94 -15.25 45.28 0.40
N LEU A 95 -15.28 44.68 -0.79
CA LEU A 95 -15.48 43.23 -0.97
C LEU A 95 -14.41 42.41 -0.24
N LYS A 96 -13.15 42.87 -0.26
CA LYS A 96 -12.05 42.21 0.46
C LYS A 96 -12.23 42.31 1.97
N GLN A 97 -12.72 43.43 2.50
CA GLN A 97 -13.02 43.61 3.92
C GLN A 97 -14.19 42.72 4.35
N LYS A 98 -15.31 42.72 3.62
CA LYS A 98 -16.45 41.82 3.85
C LYS A 98 -16.01 40.35 3.86
N LYS A 99 -15.17 39.94 2.90
CA LYS A 99 -14.62 38.59 2.83
C LYS A 99 -13.72 38.22 4.01
N LYS A 100 -13.03 39.19 4.66
CA LYS A 100 -12.19 38.91 5.84
C LYS A 100 -13.03 38.50 7.04
N GLN A 101 -14.22 39.08 7.20
CA GLN A 101 -15.14 38.80 8.32
C GLN A 101 -15.79 37.41 8.21
N LEU A 102 -15.88 36.83 7.01
CA LEU A 102 -16.49 35.53 6.80
C LEU A 102 -15.60 34.36 7.25
N PRO A 103 -16.13 33.38 8.02
CA PRO A 103 -15.37 32.20 8.43
C PRO A 103 -15.00 31.36 7.20
N LYS A 104 -13.74 30.91 7.15
CA LYS A 104 -13.16 30.25 5.98
C LYS A 104 -13.64 28.81 5.79
N LEU A 105 -13.89 28.13 6.89
CA LEU A 105 -14.52 26.82 7.01
C LEU A 105 -15.43 26.85 8.25
N VAL A 106 -16.54 26.13 8.19
CA VAL A 106 -17.46 25.86 9.30
C VAL A 106 -17.83 24.38 9.30
N LEU A 107 -18.44 23.88 10.37
CA LEU A 107 -18.75 22.45 10.51
C LEU A 107 -19.71 21.97 9.40
N GLU A 108 -20.68 22.80 9.02
CA GLU A 108 -21.67 22.49 7.98
C GLU A 108 -21.01 22.29 6.60
N ASP A 109 -19.85 22.90 6.35
CA ASP A 109 -19.11 22.71 5.10
C ASP A 109 -18.65 21.24 4.95
N PHE A 110 -18.50 20.50 6.05
CA PHE A 110 -18.15 19.07 6.05
C PHE A 110 -19.36 18.12 5.93
N ALA A 111 -20.58 18.67 5.91
CA ALA A 111 -21.84 17.94 6.01
C ALA A 111 -21.88 17.00 7.22
N ILE A 112 -21.51 17.51 8.39
CA ILE A 112 -21.52 16.79 9.67
C ILE A 112 -22.74 17.23 10.47
N THR A 113 -23.56 16.27 10.87
CA THR A 113 -24.76 16.48 11.68
C THR A 113 -24.69 15.76 13.04
N ASN A 114 -23.81 14.77 13.18
CA ASN A 114 -23.66 13.95 14.37
C ASN A 114 -22.20 13.53 14.60
N TYR A 115 -21.93 12.93 15.77
CA TYR A 115 -20.59 12.52 16.18
C TYR A 115 -19.99 11.39 15.32
N ILE A 116 -20.80 10.43 14.86
CA ILE A 116 -20.30 9.31 14.04
C ILE A 116 -19.76 9.84 12.71
N GLU A 117 -20.50 10.75 12.07
CA GLU A 117 -20.06 11.45 10.87
C GLU A 117 -18.77 12.23 11.13
N LEU A 118 -18.71 12.97 12.24
CA LEU A 118 -17.51 13.71 12.64
C LEU A 118 -16.28 12.80 12.72
N ARG A 119 -16.38 11.68 13.45
CA ARG A 119 -15.29 10.71 13.61
C ARG A 119 -14.84 10.16 12.26
N SER A 120 -15.78 9.71 11.43
CA SER A 120 -15.47 9.19 10.09
C SER A 120 -14.76 10.24 9.22
N LYS A 121 -15.16 11.52 9.30
CA LYS A 121 -14.49 12.61 8.58
C LYS A 121 -13.08 12.86 9.12
N LYS A 122 -12.89 12.88 10.45
CA LYS A 122 -11.57 13.06 11.06
C LYS A 122 -10.61 11.95 10.64
N GLU A 123 -11.05 10.69 10.65
CA GLU A 123 -10.25 9.55 10.17
C GLU A 123 -9.84 9.73 8.70
N LYS A 124 -10.78 10.10 7.82
CA LYS A 124 -10.50 10.33 6.39
C LYS A 124 -9.65 11.57 6.10
N ILE A 125 -9.52 12.51 7.04
CA ILE A 125 -8.74 13.75 6.86
C ILE A 125 -7.34 13.63 7.50
N ARG A 126 -7.04 12.55 8.23
CA ARG A 126 -5.73 12.29 8.86
C ARG A 126 -4.59 11.97 7.86
N SER A 127 -4.83 11.97 6.55
CA SER A 127 -3.78 11.69 5.56
C SER A 127 -2.86 12.89 5.30
N ILE A 128 -1.68 12.60 4.75
CA ILE A 128 -0.70 13.60 4.31
C ILE A 128 -1.23 14.37 3.07
N THR A 129 -2.13 13.77 2.29
CA THR A 129 -2.77 14.33 1.08
C THR A 129 -4.06 15.09 1.34
N VAL A 130 -4.42 16.03 0.47
CA VAL A 130 -5.78 16.61 0.54
C VAL A 130 -6.75 15.56 0.03
N THR A 131 -7.55 14.99 0.93
CA THR A 131 -8.53 13.96 0.56
C THR A 131 -9.72 14.53 -0.20
N PRO A 132 -10.47 13.69 -0.94
CA PRO A 132 -11.75 14.08 -1.53
C PRO A 132 -12.70 14.72 -0.50
N GLU A 133 -12.76 14.18 0.72
CA GLU A 133 -13.55 14.72 1.82
C GLU A 133 -13.18 16.17 2.14
N LEU A 134 -11.89 16.45 2.26
CA LEU A 134 -11.41 17.80 2.53
C LEU A 134 -11.63 18.73 1.32
N THR A 135 -11.45 18.22 0.10
CA THR A 135 -11.72 18.95 -1.14
C THR A 135 -13.19 19.41 -1.19
N ARG A 136 -14.15 18.53 -0.90
CA ARG A 136 -15.58 18.87 -0.81
C ARG A 136 -15.86 19.97 0.20
N ALA A 137 -15.29 19.86 1.40
CA ALA A 137 -15.48 20.87 2.44
C ALA A 137 -14.92 22.24 2.01
N LEU A 138 -13.76 22.26 1.34
CA LEU A 138 -13.19 23.49 0.80
C LEU A 138 -14.08 24.12 -0.28
N LEU A 139 -14.66 23.31 -1.17
CA LEU A 139 -15.56 23.79 -2.21
C LEU A 139 -16.87 24.34 -1.62
N ALA A 140 -17.45 23.65 -0.63
CA ALA A 140 -18.63 24.12 0.11
C ALA A 140 -18.38 25.48 0.79
N GLY A 141 -17.28 25.60 1.55
CA GLY A 141 -16.90 26.86 2.19
C GLY A 141 -16.63 27.99 1.19
N LEU A 142 -16.02 27.69 0.04
CA LEU A 142 -15.81 28.67 -1.03
C LEU A 142 -17.12 29.13 -1.66
N ASN A 143 -18.06 28.22 -1.93
CA ASN A 143 -19.39 28.56 -2.44
C ASN A 143 -20.17 29.44 -1.47
N ARG A 144 -20.15 29.09 -0.17
CA ARG A 144 -20.76 29.89 0.90
C ARG A 144 -20.20 31.31 0.93
N ILE A 145 -18.87 31.45 0.89
CA ILE A 145 -18.20 32.76 0.86
C ILE A 145 -18.56 33.53 -0.41
N ARG A 146 -18.52 32.89 -1.59
CA ARG A 146 -18.86 33.52 -2.88
C ARG A 146 -20.29 34.04 -2.88
N LYS A 147 -21.25 33.23 -2.41
CA LYS A 147 -22.65 33.64 -2.25
C LYS A 147 -22.78 34.86 -1.33
N ALA A 148 -22.11 34.86 -0.18
CA ALA A 148 -22.17 35.96 0.78
C ALA A 148 -21.56 37.29 0.26
N ILE A 149 -20.60 37.22 -0.66
CA ILE A 149 -19.99 38.41 -1.29
C ILE A 149 -20.55 38.71 -2.70
N GLY A 150 -21.63 38.03 -3.11
CA GLY A 150 -22.32 38.32 -4.37
C GLY A 150 -21.61 37.84 -5.64
N ILE A 151 -20.71 36.85 -5.56
CA ILE A 151 -20.08 36.23 -6.73
C ILE A 151 -20.90 35.00 -7.15
N PRO A 152 -21.55 34.99 -8.34
CA PRO A 152 -22.53 33.98 -8.72
C PRO A 152 -21.93 32.75 -9.44
N ILE A 153 -20.62 32.48 -9.29
CA ILE A 153 -19.95 31.36 -9.98
C ILE A 153 -19.86 30.15 -9.02
N PRO A 154 -20.76 29.16 -9.12
CA PRO A 154 -20.69 27.96 -8.28
C PRO A 154 -19.49 27.09 -8.65
N LEU A 155 -18.92 26.42 -7.64
CA LEU A 155 -17.97 25.33 -7.81
C LEU A 155 -18.64 23.98 -7.50
N GLU A 156 -18.36 22.96 -8.29
CA GLU A 156 -18.81 21.59 -8.05
C GLU A 156 -17.63 20.61 -8.15
N GLU A 157 -17.68 19.53 -7.37
CA GLU A 157 -16.72 18.44 -7.47
C GLU A 157 -17.28 17.34 -8.37
N ILE A 158 -16.44 16.78 -9.24
CA ILE A 158 -16.74 15.56 -10.00
C ILE A 158 -15.68 14.52 -9.64
N THR A 159 -16.05 13.57 -8.78
CA THR A 159 -15.14 12.51 -8.30
C THR A 159 -15.38 11.18 -8.98
N THR A 160 -14.30 10.41 -9.12
CA THR A 160 -14.29 9.02 -9.55
C THR A 160 -13.22 8.22 -8.80
N LYS A 161 -13.39 6.90 -8.66
CA LYS A 161 -12.32 6.03 -8.12
C LYS A 161 -11.19 5.91 -9.14
N ASP A 162 -11.54 5.52 -10.37
CA ASP A 162 -10.56 5.26 -11.44
C ASP A 162 -10.22 6.51 -12.25
N TYR A 163 -9.10 6.47 -12.98
CA TYR A 163 -8.68 7.54 -13.88
C TYR A 163 -9.46 7.54 -15.20
N ALA A 164 -9.97 8.72 -15.58
CA ALA A 164 -10.77 8.99 -16.80
C ALA A 164 -11.80 7.91 -17.20
N PRO A 165 -12.56 7.25 -16.30
CA PRO A 165 -13.58 6.31 -16.73
C PRO A 165 -14.63 7.07 -17.54
N ARG A 166 -15.00 6.52 -18.70
CA ARG A 166 -15.95 7.13 -19.64
C ARG A 166 -17.23 7.61 -18.96
N GLY A 167 -17.71 6.91 -17.93
CA GLY A 167 -18.89 7.29 -17.15
C GLY A 167 -18.73 8.61 -16.38
N THR A 168 -17.55 8.91 -15.84
CA THR A 168 -17.30 10.14 -15.09
C THR A 168 -17.05 11.33 -16.01
N VAL A 169 -16.34 11.13 -17.12
CA VAL A 169 -16.22 12.15 -18.18
C VAL A 169 -17.61 12.46 -18.76
N TYR A 170 -18.46 11.45 -18.96
CA TYR A 170 -19.87 11.64 -19.34
C TYR A 170 -20.63 12.47 -18.31
N LYS A 171 -20.43 12.24 -17.01
CA LYS A 171 -21.05 13.04 -15.94
C LYS A 171 -20.62 14.51 -16.00
N LEU A 172 -19.32 14.77 -16.20
CA LEU A 172 -18.79 16.12 -16.40
C LEU A 172 -19.41 16.78 -17.64
N ALA A 173 -19.37 16.10 -18.79
CA ALA A 173 -19.95 16.58 -20.04
C ALA A 173 -21.45 16.86 -19.92
N LYS A 174 -22.21 16.00 -19.23
CA LYS A 174 -23.63 16.22 -18.93
C LYS A 174 -23.84 17.52 -18.14
N LYS A 175 -23.08 17.71 -17.05
CA LYS A 175 -23.17 18.93 -16.22
C LYS A 175 -22.81 20.20 -16.97
N MET A 176 -21.82 20.15 -17.88
CA MET A 176 -21.46 21.29 -18.73
C MET A 176 -22.58 21.64 -19.73
N ARG A 177 -23.22 20.63 -20.33
CA ARG A 177 -24.34 20.83 -21.29
C ARG A 177 -25.61 21.40 -20.65
N GLU A 178 -25.82 21.13 -19.36
CA GLU A 178 -26.96 21.65 -18.60
C GLU A 178 -26.85 23.15 -18.26
N LEU A 179 -25.70 23.79 -18.55
CA LEU A 179 -25.54 25.23 -18.36
C LEU A 179 -26.42 26.01 -19.32
N LYS A 180 -27.26 26.90 -18.79
CA LYS A 180 -28.09 27.82 -19.58
C LYS A 180 -27.23 28.93 -20.19
N PRO A 181 -27.64 29.55 -21.30
CA PRO A 181 -26.97 30.74 -21.83
C PRO A 181 -26.78 31.82 -20.76
N GLY A 182 -25.57 32.38 -20.68
CA GLY A 182 -25.15 33.35 -19.66
C GLY A 182 -24.67 32.75 -18.34
N GLN A 183 -24.76 31.42 -18.16
CA GLN A 183 -24.28 30.77 -16.94
C GLN A 183 -22.80 30.39 -17.05
N ARG A 184 -22.09 30.61 -15.94
CA ARG A 184 -20.71 30.15 -15.73
C ARG A 184 -20.61 29.30 -14.48
N LYS A 185 -19.85 28.20 -14.54
CA LYS A 185 -19.65 27.24 -13.47
C LYS A 185 -18.24 26.68 -13.50
N GLN A 186 -17.70 26.41 -12.33
CA GLN A 186 -16.38 25.82 -12.17
C GLN A 186 -16.49 24.39 -11.63
N PHE A 187 -15.59 23.51 -12.08
CA PHE A 187 -15.54 22.12 -11.65
C PHE A 187 -14.13 21.75 -11.20
N VAL A 188 -14.04 21.00 -10.11
CA VAL A 188 -12.83 20.24 -9.75
C VAL A 188 -13.09 18.78 -10.10
N TYR A 189 -12.39 18.28 -11.10
CA TYR A 189 -12.46 16.89 -11.53
C TYR A 189 -11.38 16.10 -10.78
N TYR A 190 -11.78 15.20 -9.89
CA TYR A 190 -10.87 14.54 -8.93
C TYR A 190 -10.85 13.02 -9.13
N HIS A 191 -9.63 12.47 -9.20
CA HIS A 191 -9.34 11.05 -9.34
C HIS A 191 -8.92 10.46 -7.99
N GLY A 192 -9.80 9.65 -7.39
CA GLY A 192 -9.66 9.11 -6.04
C GLY A 192 -8.45 8.19 -5.86
N ASN A 193 -8.24 7.23 -6.77
CA ASN A 193 -7.14 6.26 -6.62
C ASN A 193 -5.78 6.85 -6.99
N ASN A 194 -5.74 7.81 -7.92
CA ASN A 194 -4.50 8.43 -8.40
C ASN A 194 -4.19 9.78 -7.70
N ASN A 195 -5.02 10.20 -6.74
CA ASN A 195 -4.91 11.47 -6.00
C ASN A 195 -4.63 12.69 -6.90
N HIS A 196 -5.28 12.78 -8.05
CA HIS A 196 -5.06 13.85 -9.04
C HIS A 196 -6.31 14.71 -9.24
N ALA A 197 -6.13 16.02 -9.45
CA ALA A 197 -7.21 16.98 -9.55
C ALA A 197 -6.99 17.96 -10.71
N ILE A 198 -8.03 18.17 -11.52
CA ILE A 198 -8.01 19.03 -12.69
C ILE A 198 -9.08 20.11 -12.53
N ALA A 199 -8.74 21.35 -12.86
CA ALA A 199 -9.67 22.48 -12.80
C ALA A 199 -10.34 22.73 -14.15
N PHE A 200 -11.66 22.89 -14.17
CA PHE A 200 -12.42 23.36 -15.32
C PHE A 200 -13.20 24.63 -14.98
N ASP A 201 -13.12 25.63 -15.85
CA ASP A 201 -13.98 26.83 -15.82
C ASP A 201 -14.80 26.87 -17.11
N VAL A 202 -16.12 26.92 -16.97
CA VAL A 202 -17.04 26.69 -18.10
C VAL A 202 -18.11 27.76 -18.12
N GLU A 203 -18.28 28.38 -19.28
CA GLU A 203 -19.29 29.41 -19.52
C GLU A 203 -20.07 29.10 -20.79
N ASN A 204 -21.40 29.13 -20.71
CA ASN A 204 -22.25 29.09 -21.89
C ASN A 204 -22.51 30.51 -22.40
N ARG A 205 -21.81 30.93 -23.45
CA ARG A 205 -21.97 32.26 -24.05
C ARG A 205 -22.80 32.14 -25.33
N GLY A 206 -24.06 32.58 -25.27
CA GLY A 206 -24.94 32.60 -26.44
C GLY A 206 -25.21 31.21 -27.05
N GLY A 207 -25.17 30.14 -26.24
CA GLY A 207 -25.35 28.76 -26.70
C GLY A 207 -24.05 28.05 -27.09
N ASN A 208 -22.89 28.71 -26.99
CA ASN A 208 -21.57 28.11 -27.18
C ASN A 208 -20.87 27.89 -25.82
N LEU A 209 -20.41 26.67 -25.54
CA LEU A 209 -19.65 26.39 -24.32
C LEU A 209 -18.19 26.82 -24.49
N ASN A 210 -17.72 27.73 -23.65
CA ASN A 210 -16.32 28.10 -23.54
C ASN A 210 -15.75 27.35 -22.34
N ILE A 211 -14.77 26.49 -22.58
CA ILE A 211 -14.20 25.57 -21.57
C ILE A 211 -12.72 25.90 -21.42
N PHE A 212 -12.30 26.32 -20.23
CA PHE A 212 -10.89 26.40 -19.87
C PHE A 212 -10.53 25.27 -18.91
N CYS A 213 -9.49 24.52 -19.25
CA CYS A 213 -8.95 23.42 -18.45
C CYS A 213 -7.55 23.78 -17.91
N PHE A 214 -7.30 23.51 -16.64
CA PHE A 214 -6.01 23.74 -16.00
C PHE A 214 -5.55 22.52 -15.23
N ASP A 215 -4.38 22.01 -15.59
CA ASP A 215 -3.63 20.99 -14.84
C ASP A 215 -2.30 21.58 -14.33
N SER A 216 -2.00 21.32 -13.06
CA SER A 216 -0.78 21.80 -12.41
C SER A 216 0.44 20.89 -12.59
N SER A 217 0.28 19.58 -12.83
CA SER A 217 1.39 18.60 -12.75
C SER A 217 1.91 18.07 -14.10
N LYS A 218 1.30 18.41 -15.24
CA LYS A 218 1.57 17.78 -16.55
C LYS A 218 1.24 16.28 -16.55
N ASP A 219 0.14 15.91 -15.89
CA ASP A 219 -0.33 14.52 -15.92
C ASP A 219 -0.81 14.16 -17.33
N GLU A 220 -0.14 13.21 -18.00
CA GLU A 220 -0.53 12.78 -19.34
C GLU A 220 -1.94 12.18 -19.37
N SER A 221 -2.37 11.61 -18.26
CA SER A 221 -3.68 11.00 -18.14
C SER A 221 -4.79 12.03 -18.38
N GLN A 222 -4.56 13.33 -18.09
CA GLN A 222 -5.51 14.43 -18.31
C GLN A 222 -5.89 14.55 -19.79
N LEU A 223 -4.94 14.25 -20.69
CA LEU A 223 -5.14 14.34 -22.13
C LEU A 223 -6.26 13.41 -22.59
N GLU A 224 -6.35 12.20 -22.02
CA GLU A 224 -7.44 11.27 -22.31
C GLU A 224 -8.79 11.81 -21.79
N ALA A 225 -8.82 12.41 -20.59
CA ALA A 225 -10.04 12.98 -20.05
C ALA A 225 -10.58 14.12 -20.94
N ILE A 226 -9.69 14.95 -21.49
CA ILE A 226 -10.03 16.00 -22.46
C ILE A 226 -10.51 15.40 -23.79
N ASP A 227 -9.81 14.37 -24.30
CA ASP A 227 -10.20 13.69 -25.54
C ASP A 227 -11.63 13.14 -25.45
N LEU A 228 -11.90 12.39 -24.39
CA LEU A 228 -13.22 11.81 -24.12
C LEU A 228 -14.30 12.87 -23.89
N LEU A 229 -13.95 14.02 -23.29
CA LEU A 229 -14.87 15.14 -23.11
C LEU A 229 -15.28 15.71 -24.48
N ILE A 230 -14.30 15.95 -25.37
CA ILE A 230 -14.53 16.46 -26.72
C ILE A 230 -15.39 15.46 -27.51
N GLU A 231 -15.02 14.18 -27.53
CA GLU A 231 -15.83 13.14 -28.18
C GLU A 231 -17.28 13.14 -27.69
N ASN A 232 -17.47 13.34 -26.37
CA ASN A 232 -18.80 13.38 -25.79
C ASN A 232 -19.61 14.61 -26.24
N LEU A 233 -19.01 15.80 -26.19
CA LEU A 233 -19.68 17.04 -26.57
C LEU A 233 -20.03 17.05 -28.07
N GLU A 234 -19.14 16.56 -28.93
CA GLU A 234 -19.37 16.44 -30.38
C GLU A 234 -20.46 15.42 -30.69
N LYS A 235 -20.43 14.24 -30.07
CA LYS A 235 -21.48 13.22 -30.22
C LYS A 235 -22.86 13.78 -29.87
N ASN A 236 -22.92 14.71 -28.92
CA ASN A 236 -24.16 15.37 -28.51
C ASN A 236 -24.44 16.69 -29.26
N LYS A 237 -23.71 16.97 -30.35
CA LYS A 237 -23.88 18.16 -31.22
C LYS A 237 -23.81 19.49 -30.46
N VAL A 238 -23.00 19.56 -29.41
CA VAL A 238 -22.80 20.77 -28.63
C VAL A 238 -21.80 21.67 -29.34
N LYS A 239 -22.08 22.97 -29.42
CA LYS A 239 -21.10 23.97 -29.86
C LYS A 239 -20.20 24.29 -28.67
N PHE A 240 -18.88 24.14 -28.84
CA PHE A 240 -17.92 24.48 -27.80
C PHE A 240 -16.59 24.98 -28.38
N GLU A 241 -15.85 25.74 -27.55
CA GLU A 241 -14.44 26.08 -27.71
C GLU A 241 -13.72 25.64 -26.43
N ILE A 242 -12.61 24.90 -26.57
CA ILE A 242 -11.83 24.40 -25.43
C ILE A 242 -10.39 24.89 -25.50
N LYS A 243 -9.92 25.47 -24.40
CA LYS A 243 -8.52 25.85 -24.19
C LYS A 243 -8.00 25.16 -22.94
N SER A 244 -6.74 24.74 -22.97
CA SER A 244 -6.14 23.97 -21.88
C SER A 244 -4.70 24.38 -21.60
N CYS A 245 -4.31 24.39 -20.33
CA CYS A 245 -2.93 24.60 -19.91
C CYS A 245 -2.45 23.43 -19.04
N GLN A 246 -1.41 22.73 -19.51
CA GLN A 246 -0.63 21.78 -18.71
C GLN A 246 0.58 22.48 -18.12
N ALA A 247 0.45 22.93 -16.87
CA ALA A 247 1.36 23.92 -16.34
C ALA A 247 2.70 23.34 -15.87
N GLY A 248 2.69 22.17 -15.24
CA GLY A 248 3.91 21.55 -14.69
C GLY A 248 4.58 22.40 -13.61
N ILE A 249 3.79 23.26 -12.96
CA ILE A 249 4.19 24.13 -11.85
C ILE A 249 4.17 23.40 -10.51
N GLN A 250 3.44 22.28 -10.45
CA GLN A 250 3.45 21.32 -9.36
C GLN A 250 4.46 20.21 -9.68
N LYS A 251 5.32 19.91 -8.71
CA LYS A 251 6.35 18.87 -8.74
C LYS A 251 6.10 17.77 -7.70
N ASP A 252 5.25 18.02 -6.71
CA ASP A 252 4.80 17.01 -5.74
C ASP A 252 3.52 16.29 -6.18
N GLU A 253 3.21 15.15 -5.59
CA GLU A 253 2.01 14.36 -5.91
C GLU A 253 0.80 14.70 -5.02
N MET A 254 0.95 15.59 -4.02
CA MET A 254 0.04 15.69 -2.88
C MET A 254 -0.88 16.92 -2.92
N ASN A 255 -0.54 17.94 -3.73
CA ASN A 255 -1.16 19.26 -3.67
C ASN A 255 -2.06 19.62 -4.86
N CYS A 256 -2.31 18.71 -5.81
CA CYS A 256 -3.07 18.97 -7.04
C CYS A 256 -4.41 19.70 -6.79
N SER A 257 -5.23 19.25 -5.83
CA SER A 257 -6.51 19.89 -5.53
C SER A 257 -6.37 21.30 -4.95
N VAL A 258 -5.29 21.58 -4.20
CA VAL A 258 -4.99 22.95 -3.74
C VAL A 258 -4.64 23.84 -4.93
N PHE A 259 -3.81 23.35 -5.86
CA PHE A 259 -3.49 24.06 -7.09
C PHE A 259 -4.74 24.34 -7.93
N SER A 260 -5.58 23.32 -8.20
CA SER A 260 -6.82 23.46 -8.96
C SER A 260 -7.75 24.49 -8.31
N ILE A 261 -7.97 24.43 -7.00
CA ILE A 261 -8.82 25.38 -6.27
C ILE A 261 -8.26 26.80 -6.31
N LEU A 262 -6.94 26.97 -6.18
CA LEU A 262 -6.30 28.29 -6.27
C LEU A 262 -6.38 28.89 -7.67
N ALA A 263 -6.20 28.07 -8.71
CA ALA A 263 -6.40 28.47 -10.10
C ALA A 263 -7.84 28.94 -10.32
N LEU A 264 -8.85 28.12 -10.00
CA LEU A 264 -10.27 28.48 -10.15
C LEU A 264 -10.65 29.76 -9.39
N LYS A 265 -10.03 30.01 -8.22
CA LYS A 265 -10.21 31.26 -7.47
C LYS A 265 -9.60 32.48 -8.15
N GLU A 266 -8.57 32.31 -8.95
CA GLU A 266 -8.00 33.38 -9.77
C GLU A 266 -8.86 33.61 -11.02
N LEU A 267 -9.22 32.54 -11.73
CA LEU A 267 -10.04 32.61 -12.95
C LEU A 267 -11.42 33.24 -12.72
N ALA A 268 -12.05 32.97 -11.57
CA ALA A 268 -13.36 33.51 -11.21
C ALA A 268 -13.40 35.05 -11.01
N LYS A 269 -12.27 35.75 -11.10
CA LYS A 269 -12.23 37.22 -11.00
C LYS A 269 -12.37 37.95 -12.34
N TYR A 270 -12.18 37.21 -13.42
CA TYR A 270 -12.39 37.69 -14.78
C TYR A 270 -13.87 37.53 -15.15
N ASP A 271 -14.42 38.35 -16.05
CA ASP A 271 -15.85 38.30 -16.37
C ASP A 271 -16.17 37.03 -17.17
N HIS A 272 -15.35 36.75 -18.19
CA HIS A 272 -15.48 35.59 -19.05
C HIS A 272 -14.31 34.61 -18.91
N VAL A 273 -14.55 33.37 -19.35
CA VAL A 273 -13.61 32.24 -19.17
C VAL A 273 -12.27 32.40 -19.91
N PHE A 274 -12.19 33.22 -20.95
CA PHE A 274 -10.95 33.43 -21.72
C PHE A 274 -10.34 34.82 -21.59
N ASP A 275 -10.95 35.73 -20.81
CA ASP A 275 -10.55 37.14 -20.74
C ASP A 275 -9.10 37.38 -20.30
N PHE A 276 -8.53 36.44 -19.54
CA PHE A 276 -7.15 36.54 -19.06
C PHE A 276 -6.12 36.13 -20.13
N ILE A 277 -6.53 35.41 -21.16
CA ILE A 277 -5.65 34.91 -22.21
C ILE A 277 -5.35 36.06 -23.19
N PRO A 278 -4.09 36.29 -23.57
CA PRO A 278 -3.75 37.28 -24.59
C PRO A 278 -4.51 37.04 -25.90
N GLU A 279 -4.87 38.11 -26.63
CA GLU A 279 -5.51 37.98 -27.96
C GLU A 279 -4.65 37.20 -28.96
N LYS A 280 -3.32 37.29 -28.83
CA LYS A 280 -2.33 36.53 -29.60
C LYS A 280 -1.40 35.79 -28.65
N TYR A 281 -1.50 34.47 -28.62
CA TYR A 281 -0.59 33.60 -27.88
C TYR A 281 -0.04 32.51 -28.81
N GLU A 282 1.06 31.90 -28.39
CA GLU A 282 1.68 30.79 -29.10
C GLU A 282 1.21 29.47 -28.47
N GLU A 283 0.66 28.56 -29.28
CA GLU A 283 0.19 27.27 -28.78
C GLU A 283 1.35 26.32 -28.42
N ASP A 284 1.08 25.39 -27.50
CA ASP A 284 1.98 24.25 -27.27
C ASP A 284 1.83 23.21 -28.37
N GLU A 285 2.67 23.34 -29.41
CA GLU A 285 2.71 22.43 -30.56
C GLU A 285 3.00 20.96 -30.18
N SER A 286 3.69 20.71 -29.06
CA SER A 286 4.01 19.35 -28.63
C SER A 286 2.76 18.61 -28.14
N LEU A 287 1.90 19.29 -27.37
CA LEU A 287 0.62 18.75 -26.91
C LEU A 287 -0.39 18.66 -28.04
N LYS A 288 -0.42 19.66 -28.93
CA LYS A 288 -1.32 19.69 -30.09
C LYS A 288 -1.12 18.51 -31.04
N LYS A 289 0.12 18.08 -31.23
CA LYS A 289 0.51 16.95 -32.10
C LYS A 289 0.49 15.60 -31.37
N LYS A 290 0.17 15.57 -30.07
CA LYS A 290 0.21 14.35 -29.27
C LYS A 290 -0.95 13.41 -29.64
N THR A 291 -0.62 12.18 -30.01
CA THR A 291 -1.58 11.15 -30.45
C THR A 291 -1.74 10.01 -29.46
N LYS A 292 -0.89 9.98 -28.41
CA LYS A 292 -0.86 8.93 -27.39
C LYS A 292 -0.60 9.54 -26.02
N ALA A 293 -1.17 8.95 -24.97
CA ALA A 293 -0.88 9.27 -23.57
C ALA A 293 -0.75 7.98 -22.75
N SER A 294 0.19 7.97 -21.82
CA SER A 294 0.24 6.92 -20.80
C SER A 294 -0.77 7.22 -19.70
N VAL A 295 -1.59 6.23 -19.32
CA VAL A 295 -2.62 6.34 -18.29
C VAL A 295 -2.38 5.28 -17.24
N SER A 296 -2.09 5.72 -16.01
CA SER A 296 -1.83 4.79 -14.92
C SER A 296 -3.13 4.17 -14.37
N VAL A 297 -3.16 2.83 -14.32
CA VAL A 297 -4.27 2.00 -13.83
C VAL A 297 -3.79 1.16 -12.63
N GLY A 298 -3.20 1.83 -11.64
CA GLY A 298 -2.68 1.17 -10.43
C GLY A 298 -1.29 0.56 -10.66
N PHE A 299 -1.21 -0.76 -10.83
CA PHE A 299 0.08 -1.48 -10.98
C PHE A 299 0.57 -1.58 -12.44
N SER A 300 -0.19 -1.04 -13.39
CA SER A 300 0.20 -1.02 -14.81
C SER A 300 -0.25 0.27 -15.47
N ASP A 301 0.47 0.65 -16.52
CA ASP A 301 0.10 1.76 -17.39
C ASP A 301 -0.54 1.21 -18.67
N ARG A 302 -1.59 1.88 -19.13
CA ARG A 302 -2.18 1.63 -20.46
C ARG A 302 -1.93 2.82 -21.36
N GLU A 303 -1.71 2.55 -22.64
CA GLU A 303 -1.58 3.61 -23.64
C GLU A 303 -2.98 3.97 -24.19
N ALA A 304 -3.37 5.23 -24.06
CA ALA A 304 -4.59 5.77 -24.65
C ALA A 304 -4.27 6.45 -25.99
N THR A 305 -5.08 6.17 -27.02
CA THR A 305 -5.01 6.90 -28.30
C THR A 305 -5.82 8.18 -28.20
N LEU A 306 -5.21 9.32 -28.54
CA LEU A 306 -5.82 10.65 -28.50
C LEU A 306 -6.15 11.12 -29.92
N ARG A 307 -7.40 11.55 -30.15
CA ARG A 307 -7.89 11.91 -31.49
C ARG A 307 -8.16 13.39 -31.67
N ASN A 308 -8.37 14.13 -30.59
CA ASN A 308 -8.92 15.48 -30.62
C ASN A 308 -7.96 16.55 -30.08
N MET A 309 -6.70 16.22 -29.79
CA MET A 309 -5.74 17.17 -29.22
C MET A 309 -5.49 18.39 -30.12
N GLY A 310 -5.62 18.23 -31.44
CA GLY A 310 -5.53 19.33 -32.41
C GLY A 310 -6.70 20.34 -32.36
N LYS A 311 -7.80 20.01 -31.67
CA LYS A 311 -8.97 20.90 -31.49
C LYS A 311 -8.87 21.76 -30.23
N VAL A 312 -7.89 21.48 -29.37
CA VAL A 312 -7.69 22.19 -28.11
C VAL A 312 -6.73 23.37 -28.33
N GLY A 313 -7.11 24.56 -27.90
CA GLY A 313 -6.20 25.69 -27.82
C GLY A 313 -5.24 25.50 -26.64
N TRP A 314 -4.03 25.01 -26.90
CA TRP A 314 -3.04 24.70 -25.86
C TRP A 314 -2.28 25.94 -25.41
N ILE A 315 -2.59 26.43 -24.20
CA ILE A 315 -1.98 27.64 -23.64
C ILE A 315 -0.73 27.29 -22.84
N LYS A 316 0.39 27.97 -23.12
CA LYS A 316 1.62 27.85 -22.33
C LYS A 316 1.49 28.60 -21.00
N VAL A 317 2.26 28.16 -20.00
CA VAL A 317 2.23 28.77 -18.64
C VAL A 317 2.57 30.25 -18.65
N LYS A 318 3.50 30.68 -19.52
CA LYS A 318 3.88 32.09 -19.67
C LYS A 318 2.71 33.02 -20.02
N ASP A 319 1.64 32.48 -20.61
CA ASP A 319 0.44 33.25 -20.99
C ASP A 319 -0.68 33.15 -19.93
N MET A 320 -0.41 32.52 -18.79
CA MET A 320 -1.33 32.47 -17.65
C MET A 320 -1.20 33.73 -16.78
N PRO A 321 -2.23 34.06 -15.98
CA PRO A 321 -2.13 35.12 -14.96
C PRO A 321 -0.87 34.98 -14.11
N THR A 322 -0.16 36.09 -13.87
CA THR A 322 1.09 36.12 -13.08
C THR A 322 0.95 35.40 -11.74
N ARG A 323 -0.22 35.47 -11.11
CA ARG A 323 -0.47 34.76 -9.86
C ARG A 323 -0.45 33.24 -10.03
N MET A 324 -0.95 32.72 -11.15
CA MET A 324 -0.89 31.29 -11.47
C MET A 324 0.55 30.85 -11.75
N ILE A 325 1.31 31.64 -12.51
CA ILE A 325 2.76 31.43 -12.72
C ILE A 325 3.49 31.38 -11.35
N SER A 326 3.16 32.30 -10.45
CA SER A 326 3.77 32.39 -9.10
C SER A 326 3.40 31.26 -8.14
N MET A 327 2.44 30.38 -8.50
CA MET A 327 2.18 29.17 -7.71
C MET A 327 3.27 28.11 -7.92
N GLY A 328 4.15 28.30 -8.90
CA GLY A 328 5.26 27.41 -9.22
C GLY A 328 6.14 27.05 -8.02
N GLN A 329 6.53 25.78 -7.99
CA GLN A 329 7.48 25.26 -7.03
C GLN A 329 8.95 25.50 -7.45
N SER A 330 9.21 26.30 -8.48
CA SER A 330 10.57 26.76 -8.82
C SER A 330 10.54 28.25 -9.10
N TYR A 331 11.39 29.01 -8.40
CA TYR A 331 11.56 30.44 -8.67
C TYR A 331 12.31 30.69 -9.99
N ASP A 332 13.17 29.75 -10.40
CA ASP A 332 13.89 29.85 -11.67
C ASP A 332 12.94 29.59 -12.85
N GLU A 333 12.08 28.58 -12.76
CA GLU A 333 11.02 28.35 -13.75
C GLU A 333 10.01 29.51 -13.77
N MET A 334 9.68 30.05 -12.59
CA MET A 334 8.83 31.24 -12.48
C MET A 334 9.46 32.44 -13.19
N LYS A 335 10.74 32.74 -12.91
CA LYS A 335 11.49 33.83 -13.56
C LYS A 335 11.48 33.67 -15.08
N LYS A 336 11.82 32.48 -15.57
CA LYS A 336 11.82 32.17 -17.01
C LYS A 336 10.44 32.39 -17.64
N ASN A 337 9.38 31.86 -17.04
CA ASN A 337 8.02 32.05 -17.56
C ASN A 337 7.59 33.53 -17.56
N LEU A 338 8.05 34.33 -16.61
CA LEU A 338 7.78 35.77 -16.57
C LEU A 338 8.57 36.54 -17.62
N GLU A 339 9.84 36.18 -17.87
CA GLU A 339 10.66 36.78 -18.94
C GLU A 339 10.10 36.49 -20.34
N GLU A 340 9.51 35.30 -20.53
CA GLU A 340 8.87 34.92 -21.79
C GLU A 340 7.43 35.47 -21.94
N SER A 341 6.82 35.95 -20.86
CA SER A 341 5.43 36.41 -20.82
C SER A 341 5.28 37.78 -21.47
N LYS A 342 4.50 37.87 -22.55
CA LYS A 342 4.21 39.15 -23.23
C LYS A 342 3.36 40.12 -22.40
N GLN A 343 2.62 39.61 -21.41
CA GLN A 343 1.79 40.44 -20.52
C GLN A 343 2.57 41.01 -19.32
N PHE A 344 3.80 40.54 -19.12
CA PHE A 344 4.65 40.91 -17.99
C PHE A 344 5.74 41.86 -18.48
N ASP A 345 5.69 43.10 -18.01
CA ASP A 345 6.49 44.24 -18.51
C ASP A 345 7.40 44.85 -17.43
N LEU A 346 7.75 44.06 -16.41
CA LEU A 346 8.64 44.43 -15.32
C LEU A 346 9.88 43.52 -15.28
N ASP A 347 10.88 43.87 -14.46
CA ASP A 347 12.03 42.99 -14.24
C ASP A 347 11.61 41.73 -13.45
N ALA A 348 11.74 40.55 -14.08
CA ALA A 348 11.33 39.28 -13.51
C ALA A 348 12.15 38.86 -12.28
N GLY A 349 13.44 39.24 -12.22
CA GLY A 349 14.32 38.98 -11.09
C GLY A 349 13.87 39.74 -9.83
N LYS A 350 13.65 41.06 -9.97
CA LYS A 350 13.07 41.91 -8.92
C LYS A 350 11.70 41.42 -8.49
N PHE A 351 10.88 40.90 -9.42
CA PHE A 351 9.55 40.38 -9.08
C PHE A 351 9.65 39.11 -8.24
N CYS A 352 10.52 38.19 -8.65
CA CYS A 352 10.77 36.97 -7.88
C CYS A 352 11.26 37.32 -6.47
N GLN A 353 12.16 38.30 -6.34
CA GLN A 353 12.64 38.73 -5.03
C GLN A 353 11.55 39.41 -4.20
N ALA A 354 10.77 40.33 -4.78
CA ALA A 354 9.64 40.94 -4.09
C ALA A 354 8.58 39.91 -3.67
N HIS A 355 8.37 38.86 -4.48
CA HIS A 355 7.49 37.74 -4.12
C HIS A 355 8.06 36.90 -2.98
N LYS A 356 9.39 36.65 -2.94
CA LYS A 356 10.07 36.00 -1.81
C LYS A 356 9.92 36.83 -0.53
N ASP A 357 10.14 38.14 -0.61
CA ASP A 357 10.01 39.07 0.51
C ASP A 357 8.56 39.06 1.04
N TYR A 358 7.57 39.14 0.15
CA TYR A 358 6.14 39.04 0.49
C TYR A 358 5.77 37.72 1.18
N LEU A 359 6.37 36.61 0.75
CA LEU A 359 6.15 35.29 1.33
C LEU A 359 7.06 34.98 2.55
N GLN A 360 8.01 35.85 2.88
CA GLN A 360 8.98 35.73 3.98
C GLN A 360 9.92 34.51 3.84
N ILE A 361 10.35 34.23 2.61
CA ILE A 361 11.22 33.08 2.26
C ILE A 361 12.69 33.40 2.56
N GLU A 362 13.04 33.53 3.84
CA GLU A 362 14.43 33.59 4.31
C GLU A 362 14.89 32.19 4.73
N LYS A 363 15.84 31.58 3.97
CA LYS A 363 16.78 30.48 4.27
C LYS A 363 16.36 29.26 5.16
N ALA A 364 15.09 29.00 5.40
CA ALA A 364 14.60 27.67 5.79
C ALA A 364 14.41 26.80 4.53
N SER A 365 14.21 25.48 4.64
CA SER A 365 14.01 24.59 3.47
C SER A 365 13.09 25.28 2.45
N ASP A 366 13.63 25.63 1.28
CA ASP A 366 13.03 26.64 0.38
C ASP A 366 11.59 26.29 -0.07
N ASN A 367 11.20 25.04 0.11
CA ASN A 367 9.87 24.52 -0.21
C ASN A 367 8.80 24.85 0.84
N GLU A 368 9.10 24.89 2.14
CA GLU A 368 8.07 25.00 3.20
C GLU A 368 7.29 26.32 3.18
N LYS A 369 7.90 27.39 2.65
CA LYS A 369 7.31 28.75 2.65
C LYS A 369 6.58 29.12 1.35
N LYS A 370 6.52 28.22 0.35
CA LYS A 370 5.83 28.50 -0.92
C LYS A 370 4.32 28.65 -0.73
N LEU A 371 3.68 29.44 -1.60
CA LEU A 371 2.28 29.82 -1.48
C LEU A 371 1.35 28.62 -1.28
N VAL A 372 1.48 27.57 -2.10
CA VAL A 372 0.61 26.40 -2.05
C VAL A 372 0.80 25.62 -0.75
N ILE A 373 2.04 25.37 -0.34
CA ILE A 373 2.37 24.65 0.90
C ILE A 373 1.86 25.41 2.13
N ARG A 374 2.06 26.74 2.17
CA ARG A 374 1.50 27.59 3.23
C ARG A 374 -0.03 27.55 3.24
N LYS A 375 -0.68 27.50 2.07
CA LYS A 375 -2.15 27.37 1.99
C LYS A 375 -2.63 26.01 2.45
N ARG A 376 -1.92 24.94 2.10
CA ARG A 376 -2.18 23.58 2.56
C ARG A 376 -2.13 23.49 4.08
N ARG A 377 -1.04 23.96 4.71
CA ARG A 377 -0.91 24.00 6.17
C ARG A 377 -2.04 24.77 6.84
N LEU A 378 -2.39 25.96 6.34
CA LEU A 378 -3.51 26.74 6.86
C LEU A 378 -4.86 26.06 6.67
N ILE A 379 -5.03 25.26 5.61
CA ILE A 379 -6.23 24.45 5.40
C ILE A 379 -6.29 23.36 6.47
N ASP A 380 -5.17 22.68 6.72
CA ASP A 380 -5.09 21.56 7.67
C ASP A 380 -5.27 22.02 9.12
N GLU A 381 -4.66 23.13 9.51
CA GLU A 381 -4.83 23.73 10.84
C GLU A 381 -6.30 24.14 11.06
N ARG A 382 -6.93 24.75 10.05
CA ARG A 382 -8.33 25.17 10.14
C ARG A 382 -9.30 24.00 10.15
N SER A 383 -9.07 22.99 9.33
CA SER A 383 -9.95 21.81 9.30
C SER A 383 -9.90 21.08 10.63
N LYS A 384 -8.71 20.87 11.21
CA LYS A 384 -8.56 20.32 12.57
C LYS A 384 -9.30 21.15 13.61
N THR A 385 -9.07 22.46 13.63
CA THR A 385 -9.72 23.37 14.58
C THR A 385 -11.25 23.30 14.49
N VAL A 386 -11.82 23.32 13.28
CA VAL A 386 -13.28 23.25 13.06
C VAL A 386 -13.84 21.90 13.50
N LEU A 387 -13.16 20.80 13.18
CA LEU A 387 -13.61 19.46 13.55
C LEU A 387 -13.45 19.17 15.06
N GLU A 388 -12.55 19.86 15.75
CA GLU A 388 -12.36 19.74 17.20
C GLU A 388 -13.35 20.60 18.00
N ALA A 389 -13.70 21.80 17.50
CA ALA A 389 -14.53 22.76 18.23
C ALA A 389 -15.90 22.22 18.65
N ASP A 390 -16.55 21.42 17.79
CA ASP A 390 -17.87 20.84 18.04
C ASP A 390 -17.83 19.39 18.54
N GLU A 391 -16.65 18.79 18.65
CA GLU A 391 -16.49 17.38 18.97
C GLU A 391 -17.11 17.02 20.31
N LYS A 392 -16.81 17.79 21.36
CA LYS A 392 -17.34 17.55 22.70
C LYS A 392 -18.87 17.62 22.73
N ARG A 393 -19.45 18.66 22.13
CA ARG A 393 -20.91 18.87 22.08
C ARG A 393 -21.62 17.78 21.31
N LEU A 394 -21.10 17.40 20.13
CA LEU A 394 -21.67 16.33 19.33
C LEU A 394 -21.51 14.97 20.01
N PHE A 395 -20.38 14.75 20.68
CA PHE A 395 -20.12 13.55 21.46
C PHE A 395 -21.10 13.43 22.63
N GLU A 396 -21.27 14.47 23.45
CA GLU A 396 -22.22 14.48 24.58
C GLU A 396 -23.65 14.18 24.11
N LYS A 397 -24.10 14.84 23.05
CA LYS A 397 -25.41 14.56 22.42
C LYS A 397 -25.51 13.13 21.90
N HIS A 398 -24.42 12.57 21.37
CA HIS A 398 -24.36 11.19 20.91
C HIS A 398 -24.47 10.20 22.08
N LEU A 399 -23.78 10.46 23.19
CA LEU A 399 -23.86 9.64 24.40
C LEU A 399 -25.29 9.61 24.97
N GLU A 400 -25.98 10.76 24.99
CA GLU A 400 -27.38 10.84 25.42
C GLU A 400 -28.33 10.01 24.54
N SER A 401 -27.97 9.83 23.27
CA SER A 401 -28.78 9.08 22.29
C SER A 401 -28.58 7.56 22.33
N ILE A 402 -27.57 7.04 23.03
CA ILE A 402 -27.27 5.60 23.07
C ILE A 402 -27.88 4.98 24.33
N PRO A 403 -28.90 4.11 24.19
CA PRO A 403 -29.45 3.36 25.30
C PRO A 403 -28.39 2.49 25.97
N GLY A 404 -28.39 2.46 27.30
CA GLY A 404 -27.54 1.54 28.07
C GLY A 404 -26.16 2.07 28.47
N LEU A 405 -25.72 3.26 28.02
CA LEU A 405 -24.43 3.84 28.44
C LEU A 405 -24.41 4.35 29.89
N SER A 406 -25.55 4.43 30.59
CA SER A 406 -25.60 4.86 31.98
C SER A 406 -24.81 3.94 32.91
N PHE A 407 -24.60 2.67 32.53
CA PHE A 407 -23.81 1.69 33.30
C PHE A 407 -22.42 2.20 33.69
N ILE A 408 -21.80 3.02 32.81
CA ILE A 408 -20.48 3.61 33.02
C ILE A 408 -20.49 4.57 34.20
N LYS A 409 -21.52 5.42 34.31
CA LYS A 409 -21.66 6.39 35.40
C LYS A 409 -22.13 5.72 36.70
N GLU A 410 -22.93 4.66 36.56
CA GLU A 410 -23.52 3.91 37.66
C GLU A 410 -22.57 2.84 38.24
N ASN A 411 -21.37 2.67 37.67
CA ASN A 411 -20.39 1.65 38.05
C ASN A 411 -20.99 0.22 38.13
N ARG A 412 -21.94 -0.11 37.27
CA ARG A 412 -22.60 -1.43 37.21
C ARG A 412 -22.24 -2.17 35.94
N ASP A 413 -22.50 -3.47 35.87
CA ASP A 413 -22.30 -4.24 34.64
C ASP A 413 -23.38 -3.91 33.59
N LEU A 414 -22.99 -3.94 32.31
CA LEU A 414 -23.89 -3.72 31.18
C LEU A 414 -24.86 -4.91 31.01
N ASN A 415 -26.17 -4.65 31.12
CA ASN A 415 -27.21 -5.65 30.88
C ASN A 415 -27.61 -5.68 29.39
N LEU A 416 -27.00 -6.58 28.61
CA LEU A 416 -27.26 -6.68 27.17
C LEU A 416 -28.71 -7.06 26.86
N ASN A 417 -29.35 -7.91 27.68
CA ASN A 417 -30.72 -8.35 27.44
C ASN A 417 -31.70 -7.17 27.50
N GLU A 418 -31.54 -6.30 28.49
CA GLU A 418 -32.35 -5.09 28.66
C GLU A 418 -32.16 -4.09 27.51
N ILE A 419 -30.93 -3.97 26.99
CA ILE A 419 -30.63 -3.01 25.91
C ILE A 419 -31.11 -3.51 24.55
N LEU A 420 -31.09 -4.83 24.34
CA LEU A 420 -31.45 -5.46 23.06
C LEU A 420 -32.93 -5.83 22.97
N GLN A 421 -33.71 -5.74 24.06
CA GLN A 421 -35.11 -6.19 24.12
C GLN A 421 -36.02 -5.48 23.10
N ASP A 422 -35.77 -4.21 22.82
CA ASP A 422 -36.59 -3.39 21.91
C ASP A 422 -36.24 -3.58 20.44
N LYS A 423 -35.19 -4.35 20.13
CA LYS A 423 -34.73 -4.59 18.75
C LYS A 423 -35.20 -5.95 18.27
N LYS A 424 -35.97 -5.95 17.18
CA LYS A 424 -36.57 -7.19 16.64
C LYS A 424 -35.67 -7.85 15.60
N MET A 425 -34.95 -7.06 14.81
CA MET A 425 -34.09 -7.59 13.74
C MET A 425 -32.63 -7.75 14.21
N VAL A 426 -31.96 -8.81 13.73
CA VAL A 426 -30.54 -9.07 14.02
C VAL A 426 -29.66 -7.88 13.62
N ASN A 427 -29.89 -7.27 12.45
CA ASN A 427 -29.15 -6.09 12.00
C ASN A 427 -29.29 -4.91 12.97
N GLU A 428 -30.47 -4.66 13.53
CA GLU A 428 -30.67 -3.58 14.50
C GLU A 428 -29.90 -3.83 15.80
N LYS A 429 -29.85 -5.10 16.25
CA LYS A 429 -29.07 -5.52 17.41
C LYS A 429 -27.57 -5.34 17.16
N LEU A 430 -27.07 -5.79 16.01
CA LEU A 430 -25.66 -5.63 15.61
C LEU A 430 -25.24 -4.16 15.55
N GLU A 431 -26.07 -3.30 14.94
CA GLU A 431 -25.79 -1.86 14.88
C GLU A 431 -25.79 -1.20 16.26
N LEU A 432 -26.68 -1.60 17.16
CA LEU A 432 -26.71 -1.07 18.53
C LEU A 432 -25.47 -1.50 19.31
N ILE A 433 -25.07 -2.77 19.21
CA ILE A 433 -23.85 -3.29 19.86
C ILE A 433 -22.61 -2.55 19.35
N GLU A 434 -22.48 -2.34 18.03
CA GLU A 434 -21.40 -1.55 17.43
C GLU A 434 -21.36 -0.12 17.98
N ARG A 435 -22.52 0.55 18.08
CA ARG A 435 -22.59 1.91 18.61
C ARG A 435 -22.15 1.99 20.08
N ILE A 436 -22.61 1.07 20.92
CA ILE A 436 -22.23 1.04 22.35
C ILE A 436 -20.74 0.73 22.49
N PHE A 437 -20.24 -0.27 21.76
CA PHE A 437 -18.83 -0.67 21.78
C PHE A 437 -17.91 0.50 21.41
N LEU A 438 -18.21 1.18 20.29
CA LEU A 438 -17.42 2.32 19.81
C LEU A 438 -17.51 3.51 20.78
N ALA A 439 -18.67 3.77 21.37
CA ALA A 439 -18.83 4.83 22.36
C ALA A 439 -17.98 4.59 23.61
N ILE A 440 -17.91 3.36 24.11
CA ILE A 440 -17.02 3.02 25.25
C ILE A 440 -15.56 3.29 24.87
N PHE A 441 -15.13 2.88 23.68
CA PHE A 441 -13.79 3.13 23.18
C PHE A 441 -13.46 4.63 23.12
N ASP A 442 -14.40 5.44 22.67
CA ASP A 442 -14.22 6.89 22.58
C ASP A 442 -14.17 7.56 23.96
N ILE A 443 -15.06 7.16 24.90
CA ILE A 443 -15.07 7.68 26.29
C ILE A 443 -13.73 7.44 26.98
N TYR A 444 -13.19 6.23 26.84
CA TYR A 444 -11.94 5.82 27.50
C TYR A 444 -10.69 6.04 26.64
N LYS A 445 -10.83 6.69 25.47
CA LYS A 445 -9.74 6.97 24.51
C LYS A 445 -8.92 5.72 24.18
N ILE A 446 -9.62 4.63 23.94
CA ILE A 446 -9.06 3.33 23.61
C ILE A 446 -8.54 3.35 22.18
N GLY A 447 -7.20 3.39 22.02
CA GLY A 447 -6.54 3.41 20.72
C GLY A 447 -6.50 2.05 20.02
N ASP A 448 -6.14 2.06 18.73
CA ASP A 448 -6.06 0.86 17.88
C ASP A 448 -5.11 -0.21 18.44
N ASN A 449 -4.06 0.21 19.14
CA ASN A 449 -3.16 -0.67 19.90
C ASN A 449 -3.61 -0.78 21.36
N PHE A 450 -4.70 -1.52 21.58
CA PHE A 450 -5.26 -1.74 22.92
C PHE A 450 -4.27 -2.29 23.95
N ASN A 451 -3.25 -3.01 23.47
CA ASN A 451 -2.21 -3.59 24.32
C ASN A 451 -1.20 -2.56 24.89
N SER A 452 -1.10 -1.35 24.33
CA SER A 452 -0.11 -0.34 24.73
C SER A 452 -0.65 0.77 25.63
N GLN A 453 -1.88 0.67 26.15
CA GLN A 453 -2.44 1.71 27.01
C GLN A 453 -1.82 1.70 28.41
N SER A 454 -1.46 2.89 28.90
CA SER A 454 -0.85 3.12 30.23
C SER A 454 -1.84 3.16 31.38
N ASN A 455 -3.15 3.36 31.10
CA ASN A 455 -4.17 3.52 32.13
C ASN A 455 -5.07 2.28 32.19
N PRO A 456 -5.23 1.63 33.35
CA PRO A 456 -6.12 0.48 33.50
C PRO A 456 -7.58 0.90 33.35
N LEU A 457 -8.34 0.15 32.55
CA LEU A 457 -9.80 0.32 32.45
C LEU A 457 -10.48 -0.26 33.68
N PRO A 458 -11.61 0.32 34.15
CA PRO A 458 -12.42 -0.31 35.19
C PRO A 458 -12.92 -1.70 34.76
N SER A 459 -12.97 -2.65 35.70
CA SER A 459 -13.37 -4.04 35.43
C SER A 459 -14.75 -4.16 34.78
N HIS A 460 -15.74 -3.38 35.22
CA HIS A 460 -17.10 -3.39 34.64
C HIS A 460 -17.12 -2.93 33.17
N VAL A 461 -16.24 -1.99 32.79
CA VAL A 461 -16.09 -1.53 31.41
C VAL A 461 -15.42 -2.59 30.55
N LEU A 462 -14.35 -3.21 31.03
CA LEU A 462 -13.68 -4.28 30.31
C LEU A 462 -14.61 -5.48 30.11
N ARG A 463 -15.40 -5.86 31.13
CA ARG A 463 -16.46 -6.88 31.01
C ARG A 463 -17.50 -6.49 29.98
N ALA A 464 -17.98 -5.24 29.98
CA ALA A 464 -18.95 -4.76 29.00
C ALA A 464 -18.41 -4.86 27.56
N ILE A 465 -17.18 -4.42 27.30
CA ILE A 465 -16.53 -4.49 25.99
C ILE A 465 -16.42 -5.95 25.51
N LEU A 466 -15.98 -6.86 26.39
CA LEU A 466 -15.85 -8.29 26.07
C LEU A 466 -17.22 -8.92 25.78
N ASN A 467 -18.23 -8.61 26.59
CA ASN A 467 -19.59 -9.12 26.43
C ASN A 467 -20.24 -8.59 25.14
N LEU A 468 -20.07 -7.30 24.81
CA LEU A 468 -20.53 -6.72 23.55
C LEU A 468 -19.91 -7.42 22.33
N ARG A 469 -18.58 -7.66 22.34
CA ARG A 469 -17.92 -8.42 21.27
C ARG A 469 -18.47 -9.85 21.18
N ASN A 470 -18.61 -10.54 22.31
CA ASN A 470 -19.07 -11.92 22.35
C ASN A 470 -20.53 -12.07 21.89
N GLU A 471 -21.40 -11.13 22.27
CA GLU A 471 -22.79 -11.08 21.81
C GLU A 471 -22.85 -10.75 20.30
N PHE A 472 -22.06 -9.78 19.84
CA PHE A 472 -21.93 -9.48 18.41
C PHE A 472 -21.55 -10.74 17.63
N LEU A 473 -20.51 -11.45 18.08
CA LEU A 473 -20.03 -12.65 17.42
C LEU A 473 -21.08 -13.77 17.46
N THR A 474 -21.79 -13.93 18.57
CA THR A 474 -22.89 -14.89 18.70
C THR A 474 -23.98 -14.61 17.66
N LEU A 475 -24.50 -13.38 17.63
CA LEU A 475 -25.55 -12.96 16.70
C LEU A 475 -25.15 -13.17 15.23
N VAL A 476 -23.91 -12.80 14.87
CA VAL A 476 -23.42 -13.01 13.50
C VAL A 476 -23.29 -14.50 13.18
N CYS A 477 -22.72 -15.32 14.09
CA CYS A 477 -22.57 -16.76 13.87
C CYS A 477 -23.92 -17.48 13.71
N THR A 478 -24.95 -17.02 14.41
CA THR A 478 -26.32 -17.60 14.35
C THR A 478 -27.21 -16.99 13.26
N SER A 479 -26.71 -16.03 12.49
CA SER A 479 -27.48 -15.32 11.46
C SER A 479 -27.45 -16.02 10.09
N ASP A 480 -28.10 -15.43 9.08
CA ASP A 480 -28.07 -15.91 7.70
C ASP A 480 -26.71 -15.70 7.01
N GLU A 481 -26.55 -16.30 5.82
CA GLU A 481 -25.32 -16.22 5.04
C GLU A 481 -24.96 -14.80 4.56
N ASP A 482 -25.93 -13.91 4.39
CA ASP A 482 -25.68 -12.53 3.97
C ASP A 482 -25.01 -11.73 5.10
N ILE A 483 -25.53 -11.87 6.33
CA ILE A 483 -24.95 -11.23 7.52
C ILE A 483 -23.59 -11.84 7.84
N LYS A 484 -23.45 -13.17 7.83
CA LYS A 484 -22.14 -13.83 7.98
C LYS A 484 -21.16 -13.34 6.91
N SER A 485 -21.58 -13.25 5.66
CA SER A 485 -20.71 -12.78 4.56
C SER A 485 -20.22 -11.36 4.76
N LYS A 486 -21.12 -10.47 5.17
CA LYS A 486 -20.84 -9.05 5.43
C LYS A 486 -19.87 -8.82 6.59
N TYR A 487 -19.98 -9.61 7.66
CA TYR A 487 -19.23 -9.35 8.90
C TYR A 487 -18.06 -10.31 9.14
N LEU A 488 -18.10 -11.51 8.57
CA LEU A 488 -17.09 -12.55 8.75
C LEU A 488 -16.27 -12.86 7.49
N PHE A 489 -16.82 -12.67 6.28
CA PHE A 489 -16.17 -13.12 5.03
C PHE A 489 -15.66 -12.03 4.09
N THR A 490 -15.93 -10.74 4.33
CA THR A 490 -15.36 -9.60 3.60
C THR A 490 -14.20 -8.93 4.33
N PHE A 491 -13.12 -8.60 3.61
CA PHE A 491 -11.84 -8.12 4.16
C PHE A 491 -11.89 -6.71 4.78
N ASP A 492 -12.94 -5.92 4.52
CA ASP A 492 -12.90 -4.45 4.69
C ASP A 492 -13.88 -3.84 5.71
N LYS A 493 -14.43 -4.60 6.65
CA LYS A 493 -15.26 -4.02 7.73
C LYS A 493 -14.77 -4.47 9.10
N ARG A 494 -13.97 -3.61 9.74
CA ARG A 494 -13.46 -3.82 11.10
C ARG A 494 -13.95 -2.73 12.05
N PRO A 495 -15.05 -2.98 12.81
CA PRO A 495 -15.36 -2.11 13.94
C PRO A 495 -15.36 -2.81 15.31
N ILE A 496 -15.54 -4.14 15.44
CA ILE A 496 -15.52 -4.81 16.77
C ILE A 496 -14.53 -5.99 16.80
N LEU A 497 -14.63 -6.92 15.85
CA LEU A 497 -13.81 -8.15 15.84
C LEU A 497 -12.32 -7.92 15.53
N SER A 498 -11.95 -6.67 15.25
CA SER A 498 -10.60 -6.21 14.99
C SER A 498 -9.77 -5.90 16.22
N PHE A 499 -10.39 -5.85 17.40
CA PHE A 499 -9.71 -5.51 18.63
C PHE A 499 -9.22 -6.79 19.34
N PRO A 500 -7.91 -6.89 19.69
CA PRO A 500 -7.38 -8.02 20.44
C PRO A 500 -7.65 -7.85 21.93
N LEU A 501 -8.80 -8.34 22.40
CA LEU A 501 -9.28 -8.19 23.77
C LEU A 501 -9.02 -9.41 24.64
N ASP A 502 -8.81 -10.60 24.07
CA ASP A 502 -8.64 -11.85 24.84
C ASP A 502 -7.36 -11.84 25.68
N SER A 503 -6.34 -11.05 25.30
CA SER A 503 -5.13 -10.84 26.10
C SER A 503 -5.42 -10.29 27.51
N LYS A 504 -6.56 -9.63 27.70
CA LYS A 504 -6.98 -9.06 28.99
C LYS A 504 -7.63 -10.11 29.91
N LEU A 505 -8.15 -11.21 29.36
CA LEU A 505 -8.76 -12.29 30.14
C LEU A 505 -7.75 -12.99 31.07
N SER A 506 -6.45 -12.89 30.76
CA SER A 506 -5.36 -13.49 31.54
C SER A 506 -4.66 -12.50 32.49
N GLN A 507 -5.11 -11.25 32.59
CA GLN A 507 -4.49 -10.27 33.48
C GLN A 507 -4.92 -10.50 34.94
N SER A 508 -3.95 -10.58 35.85
CA SER A 508 -4.17 -10.91 37.27
C SER A 508 -5.05 -9.91 38.03
N GLN A 509 -5.14 -8.66 37.56
CA GLN A 509 -5.95 -7.59 38.16
C GLN A 509 -7.38 -7.52 37.62
N PHE A 510 -7.74 -8.37 36.65
CA PHE A 510 -9.07 -8.39 36.05
C PHE A 510 -9.93 -9.49 36.65
N GLU A 511 -11.05 -9.11 37.25
CA GLU A 511 -12.10 -10.04 37.67
C GLU A 511 -12.83 -10.59 36.43
N ARG A 512 -12.26 -11.63 35.85
CA ARG A 512 -12.71 -12.23 34.58
C ARG A 512 -14.18 -12.64 34.56
N GLY A 513 -14.69 -13.18 35.68
CA GLY A 513 -15.99 -13.86 35.70
C GLY A 513 -16.06 -15.02 34.70
N ASN A 514 -17.27 -15.35 34.24
CA ASN A 514 -17.54 -16.46 33.29
C ASN A 514 -17.46 -16.03 31.81
N ILE A 515 -16.61 -15.07 31.45
CA ILE A 515 -16.53 -14.57 30.07
C ILE A 515 -15.68 -15.53 29.21
N PRO A 516 -16.26 -16.13 28.14
CA PRO A 516 -15.54 -17.00 27.22
C PRO A 516 -14.67 -16.20 26.24
N SER A 517 -13.65 -16.87 25.67
CA SER A 517 -12.83 -16.29 24.60
C SER A 517 -13.62 -16.14 23.29
N ALA A 518 -13.17 -15.25 22.40
CA ALA A 518 -13.84 -15.04 21.12
C ALA A 518 -13.88 -16.33 20.28
N MET A 519 -12.77 -17.08 20.27
CA MET A 519 -12.70 -18.38 19.59
C MET A 519 -13.69 -19.40 20.17
N SER A 520 -13.89 -19.42 21.48
CA SER A 520 -14.85 -20.32 22.12
C SER A 520 -16.28 -20.01 21.68
N ILE A 521 -16.67 -18.72 21.66
CA ILE A 521 -17.98 -18.28 21.17
C ILE A 521 -18.19 -18.63 19.71
N LEU A 522 -17.16 -18.45 18.88
CA LEU A 522 -17.25 -18.81 17.47
C LEU A 522 -17.51 -20.30 17.29
N LEU A 523 -16.72 -21.15 17.97
CA LEU A 523 -16.82 -22.60 17.84
C LEU A 523 -18.16 -23.12 18.38
N SER A 524 -18.70 -22.53 19.46
CA SER A 524 -20.00 -22.95 20.01
C SER A 524 -21.18 -22.57 19.12
N ASN A 525 -21.10 -21.44 18.39
CA ASN A 525 -22.24 -20.90 17.64
C ASN A 525 -22.20 -21.20 16.14
N LEU A 526 -21.02 -21.44 15.56
CA LEU A 526 -20.88 -21.81 14.15
C LEU A 526 -20.71 -23.33 14.05
N SER A 527 -21.78 -24.12 14.03
CA SER A 527 -21.69 -25.60 14.09
C SER A 527 -21.10 -26.24 12.84
N ASN A 528 -21.24 -25.60 11.68
CA ASN A 528 -20.74 -26.10 10.39
C ASN A 528 -19.21 -26.01 10.31
N LYS A 529 -18.55 -27.17 10.31
CA LYS A 529 -17.09 -27.30 10.19
C LYS A 529 -16.52 -26.69 8.90
N GLY A 530 -17.23 -26.79 7.78
CA GLY A 530 -16.86 -26.16 6.51
C GLY A 530 -16.89 -24.63 6.55
N GLU A 531 -17.90 -24.05 7.19
CA GLU A 531 -17.97 -22.60 7.43
C GLU A 531 -16.84 -22.12 8.34
N ARG A 532 -16.53 -22.87 9.42
CA ARG A 532 -15.37 -22.58 10.30
C ARG A 532 -14.06 -22.50 9.52
N ARG A 533 -13.83 -23.40 8.55
CA ARG A 533 -12.60 -23.39 7.73
C ARG A 533 -12.54 -22.22 6.76
N LYS A 534 -13.66 -21.86 6.12
CA LYS A 534 -13.76 -20.68 5.23
C LYS A 534 -13.51 -19.38 6.01
N PHE A 535 -14.05 -19.30 7.23
CA PHE A 535 -13.89 -18.20 8.18
C PHE A 535 -12.42 -17.98 8.59
N PHE A 536 -11.74 -19.08 8.90
CA PHE A 536 -10.42 -19.07 9.50
C PHE A 536 -9.33 -18.32 8.69
N ARG A 537 -9.48 -18.27 7.36
CA ARG A 537 -8.49 -17.68 6.44
C ARG A 537 -8.45 -16.14 6.47
N LYS A 538 -9.38 -15.45 7.14
CA LYS A 538 -9.71 -14.04 6.84
C LYS A 538 -9.48 -13.02 7.95
N PHE A 539 -9.24 -13.43 9.21
CA PHE A 539 -9.04 -12.48 10.31
C PHE A 539 -7.59 -12.04 10.50
N SER A 540 -7.41 -10.81 10.97
CA SER A 540 -6.10 -10.25 11.36
C SER A 540 -5.76 -10.41 12.82
N THR A 541 -6.76 -10.59 13.68
CA THR A 541 -6.60 -10.51 15.13
C THR A 541 -6.13 -11.84 15.70
N PRO A 542 -5.22 -11.84 16.68
CA PRO A 542 -4.82 -13.05 17.40
C PRO A 542 -6.00 -13.80 18.05
N ASP A 543 -6.99 -13.09 18.61
CA ASP A 543 -8.15 -13.68 19.31
C ASP A 543 -9.00 -14.66 18.49
N LEU A 544 -9.10 -14.40 17.17
CA LEU A 544 -9.86 -15.23 16.23
C LEU A 544 -8.94 -16.02 15.28
N ARG A 545 -7.63 -16.05 15.58
CA ARG A 545 -6.63 -16.85 14.88
C ARG A 545 -6.21 -18.04 15.75
N LEU A 546 -6.42 -19.23 15.22
CA LEU A 546 -5.73 -20.45 15.56
C LEU A 546 -4.30 -20.32 15.04
N GLY A 547 -3.31 -20.44 15.92
CA GLY A 547 -1.90 -20.49 15.51
C GLY A 547 -1.62 -21.63 14.52
N PRO A 548 -0.40 -21.67 13.95
CA PRO A 548 0.13 -22.93 13.42
C PRO A 548 0.22 -23.97 14.54
N VAL A 549 0.40 -25.23 14.19
CA VAL A 549 0.74 -26.27 15.19
C VAL A 549 1.98 -25.81 15.95
N ALA A 550 1.90 -25.83 17.28
CA ALA A 550 3.03 -25.49 18.12
C ALA A 550 4.00 -26.68 18.11
N PHE A 551 5.15 -26.46 17.50
CA PHE A 551 6.23 -27.43 17.48
C PHE A 551 7.14 -27.12 18.69
N GLY A 552 7.15 -27.97 19.71
CA GLY A 552 8.07 -27.83 20.87
C GLY A 552 9.55 -27.96 20.47
N ASN A 553 10.49 -27.76 21.39
CA ASN A 553 11.90 -28.12 21.19
C ASN A 553 12.31 -29.19 22.23
N PRO A 554 12.57 -30.45 21.82
CA PRO A 554 12.43 -31.02 20.48
C PRO A 554 10.96 -31.19 20.05
N ILE A 555 10.73 -31.45 18.76
CA ILE A 555 9.38 -31.79 18.26
C ILE A 555 9.01 -33.18 18.77
N GLN A 556 7.89 -33.28 19.49
CA GLN A 556 7.33 -34.54 19.96
C GLN A 556 6.14 -34.95 19.09
N GLU A 557 6.23 -36.12 18.46
CA GLU A 557 5.19 -36.66 17.58
C GLU A 557 3.82 -36.74 18.28
N SER A 558 3.76 -37.22 19.52
CA SER A 558 2.52 -37.32 20.30
C SER A 558 1.81 -35.98 20.50
N VAL A 559 2.58 -34.91 20.76
CA VAL A 559 2.08 -33.55 20.96
C VAL A 559 1.58 -32.95 19.64
N VAL A 560 2.26 -33.24 18.53
CA VAL A 560 1.83 -32.81 17.19
C VAL A 560 0.54 -33.53 16.79
N ARG A 561 0.47 -34.86 16.97
CA ARG A 561 -0.74 -35.66 16.66
C ARG A 561 -1.94 -35.19 17.45
N LYS A 562 -1.80 -34.99 18.76
CA LYS A 562 -2.88 -34.47 19.61
C LYS A 562 -3.39 -33.10 19.13
N GLN A 563 -2.49 -32.18 18.76
CA GLN A 563 -2.90 -30.88 18.22
C GLN A 563 -3.64 -31.03 16.89
N LEU A 564 -3.19 -31.92 16.00
CA LEU A 564 -3.85 -32.17 14.72
C LEU A 564 -5.24 -32.78 14.90
N GLU A 565 -5.39 -33.71 15.85
CA GLU A 565 -6.69 -34.28 16.24
C GLU A 565 -7.63 -33.19 16.76
N GLU A 566 -7.16 -32.34 17.68
CA GLU A 566 -7.98 -31.23 18.19
C GLU A 566 -8.40 -30.25 17.08
N ILE A 567 -7.51 -29.96 16.12
CA ILE A 567 -7.81 -29.11 14.96
C ILE A 567 -8.84 -29.81 14.06
N SER A 568 -8.66 -31.10 13.79
CA SER A 568 -9.58 -31.92 13.01
C SER A 568 -10.97 -31.99 13.65
N ASP A 569 -11.04 -32.16 14.97
CA ASP A 569 -12.30 -32.23 15.70
C ASP A 569 -13.06 -30.90 15.62
N LYS A 570 -12.34 -29.78 15.79
CA LYS A 570 -12.92 -28.43 15.79
C LYS A 570 -13.25 -27.91 14.40
N PHE A 571 -12.46 -28.22 13.37
CA PHE A 571 -12.60 -27.64 12.03
C PHE A 571 -13.00 -28.65 10.95
N GLY A 572 -13.05 -29.94 11.28
CA GLY A 572 -13.38 -31.03 10.37
C GLY A 572 -12.25 -31.42 9.44
N TYR A 573 -11.85 -32.67 9.53
CA TYR A 573 -11.08 -33.37 8.51
C TYR A 573 -11.62 -34.79 8.32
N ASP A 574 -12.14 -35.08 7.15
CA ASP A 574 -12.57 -36.37 6.65
C ASP A 574 -12.01 -36.54 5.23
N LYS A 575 -10.98 -37.39 5.13
CA LYS A 575 -10.33 -37.72 3.86
C LYS A 575 -11.26 -38.34 2.82
N SER A 576 -12.42 -38.86 3.23
CA SER A 576 -13.41 -39.49 2.35
C SER A 576 -14.50 -38.53 1.86
N ALA A 577 -14.48 -37.27 2.28
CA ALA A 577 -15.49 -36.29 1.88
C ALA A 577 -15.42 -36.00 0.37
N LYS A 578 -16.56 -36.12 -0.32
CA LYS A 578 -16.60 -36.04 -1.79
C LYS A 578 -16.31 -34.64 -2.35
N ASP A 579 -16.82 -33.62 -1.66
CA ASP A 579 -16.93 -32.26 -2.20
C ASP A 579 -16.01 -31.23 -1.53
N ASP A 580 -15.51 -31.48 -0.31
CA ASP A 580 -14.72 -30.51 0.45
C ASP A 580 -13.39 -31.06 1.03
N ALA A 581 -13.02 -32.31 0.70
CA ALA A 581 -11.78 -32.92 1.16
C ALA A 581 -10.53 -32.15 0.70
N PHE A 582 -10.60 -31.50 -0.48
CA PHE A 582 -9.53 -30.64 -0.98
C PHE A 582 -9.29 -29.44 -0.06
N GLU A 583 -10.34 -28.67 0.26
CA GLU A 583 -10.26 -27.49 1.12
C GLU A 583 -9.87 -27.85 2.56
N GLN A 584 -10.29 -29.02 3.03
CA GLN A 584 -9.90 -29.58 4.32
C GLN A 584 -8.40 -29.91 4.35
N ALA A 585 -7.89 -30.62 3.34
CA ALA A 585 -6.47 -30.93 3.22
C ALA A 585 -5.61 -29.66 3.09
N GLU A 586 -6.04 -28.69 2.27
CA GLU A 586 -5.35 -27.40 2.13
C GLU A 586 -5.32 -26.62 3.45
N PHE A 587 -6.40 -26.68 4.23
CA PHE A 587 -6.46 -26.07 5.56
C PHE A 587 -5.47 -26.71 6.53
N MET A 588 -5.39 -28.04 6.57
CA MET A 588 -4.46 -28.76 7.45
C MET A 588 -3.00 -28.50 7.10
N LEU A 589 -2.63 -28.52 5.81
CA LEU A 589 -1.26 -28.19 5.38
C LEU A 589 -0.81 -26.80 5.81
N LYS A 590 -1.69 -25.80 5.75
CA LYS A 590 -1.39 -24.44 6.24
C LYS A 590 -1.11 -24.38 7.75
N LYS A 591 -1.59 -25.35 8.53
CA LYS A 591 -1.30 -25.44 9.97
C LYS A 591 0.05 -26.08 10.26
N LEU A 592 0.53 -26.89 9.32
CA LEU A 592 1.80 -27.59 9.41
C LEU A 592 2.98 -26.73 8.94
N SER A 593 2.75 -25.73 8.09
CA SER A 593 3.82 -24.99 7.40
C SER A 593 4.91 -24.37 8.30
N GLY A 594 4.63 -24.18 9.61
CA GLY A 594 5.55 -23.55 10.55
C GLY A 594 6.78 -24.39 10.95
N TYR A 595 6.80 -25.71 10.77
CA TYR A 595 8.00 -26.49 11.13
C TYR A 595 9.14 -26.25 10.13
N HIS A 596 8.81 -25.97 8.87
CA HIS A 596 9.79 -25.72 7.79
C HIS A 596 10.68 -24.51 8.06
N SER A 597 10.18 -23.49 8.78
CA SER A 597 10.93 -22.27 9.09
C SER A 597 11.80 -22.36 10.33
N ARG A 598 11.92 -23.53 10.98
CA ARG A 598 12.76 -23.68 12.18
C ARG A 598 14.23 -23.82 11.82
N ASP A 599 15.07 -23.17 12.63
CA ASP A 599 16.54 -23.19 12.47
C ASP A 599 17.10 -24.61 12.34
N VAL A 600 16.55 -25.59 13.06
CA VAL A 600 17.01 -26.99 12.99
C VAL A 600 16.83 -27.64 11.60
N PHE A 601 15.72 -27.38 10.90
CA PHE A 601 15.49 -27.89 9.55
C PHE A 601 16.19 -27.02 8.50
N TYR A 602 16.26 -25.71 8.74
CA TYR A 602 17.04 -24.80 7.91
C TYR A 602 18.54 -25.15 7.94
N ASN A 603 19.08 -25.54 9.09
CA ASN A 603 20.46 -25.94 9.28
C ASN A 603 20.80 -27.24 8.53
N LEU A 604 19.87 -28.21 8.43
CA LEU A 604 20.05 -29.37 7.55
C LEU A 604 20.31 -28.99 6.08
N ILE A 605 19.76 -27.84 5.63
CA ILE A 605 19.91 -27.35 4.26
C ILE A 605 21.13 -26.41 4.16
N ARG A 606 21.39 -25.59 5.19
CA ARG A 606 22.41 -24.53 5.18
C ARG A 606 23.84 -25.04 5.35
N TYR A 607 24.05 -26.14 6.07
CA TYR A 607 25.39 -26.73 6.15
C TYR A 607 25.80 -27.14 4.74
N ASN A 608 26.77 -26.40 4.18
CA ASN A 608 27.32 -26.60 2.84
C ASN A 608 27.66 -28.06 2.61
N ASP A 609 27.81 -28.45 1.34
CA ASP A 609 28.22 -29.79 0.90
C ASP A 609 29.51 -30.30 1.59
N LYS A 610 30.20 -29.44 2.37
CA LYS A 610 31.43 -29.71 3.09
C LYS A 610 31.28 -29.48 4.60
N THR A 611 31.67 -30.48 5.39
CA THR A 611 31.75 -30.44 6.86
C THR A 611 33.19 -30.09 7.27
N PRO A 612 33.42 -29.22 8.26
CA PRO A 612 34.77 -28.93 8.71
C PRO A 612 35.44 -30.17 9.32
N ILE A 613 36.73 -30.33 9.07
CA ILE A 613 37.64 -31.25 9.73
C ILE A 613 38.77 -30.41 10.36
N LEU A 614 39.00 -30.62 11.66
CA LEU A 614 39.89 -29.82 12.50
C LEU A 614 40.95 -30.72 13.13
N ILE A 615 42.12 -30.16 13.43
CA ILE A 615 43.15 -30.85 14.24
C ILE A 615 43.19 -30.25 15.65
N ARG A 616 43.04 -31.09 16.67
CA ARG A 616 43.05 -30.70 18.09
C ARG A 616 43.78 -31.74 18.92
N LYS A 617 44.24 -31.41 20.11
CA LYS A 617 44.75 -32.44 21.03
C LYS A 617 43.57 -33.25 21.58
N GLU A 618 43.71 -34.55 21.77
CA GLU A 618 42.61 -35.36 22.35
C GLU A 618 42.24 -34.86 23.76
N ALA A 619 43.22 -34.35 24.52
CA ALA A 619 43.00 -33.69 25.80
C ALA A 619 42.15 -32.42 25.74
N GLU A 620 41.95 -31.80 24.57
CA GLU A 620 41.08 -30.63 24.37
C GLU A 620 39.61 -31.03 24.19
N LEU A 621 39.34 -32.29 23.81
CA LEU A 621 38.00 -32.83 23.63
C LEU A 621 37.28 -33.17 24.97
N GLN A 622 37.75 -32.63 26.11
CA GLN A 622 37.29 -33.06 27.45
C GLN A 622 35.76 -33.12 27.56
N LEU A 623 35.28 -34.32 27.88
CA LEU A 623 33.86 -34.72 27.89
C LEU A 623 33.12 -34.41 29.20
N SER A 624 33.73 -33.76 30.19
CA SER A 624 33.11 -33.52 31.51
C SER A 624 32.70 -32.06 31.72
N SER A 625 31.43 -31.87 32.07
CA SER A 625 30.74 -30.59 32.27
C SER A 625 31.18 -29.78 33.51
N ASN A 626 32.36 -30.02 34.06
CA ASN A 626 32.75 -29.53 35.39
C ASN A 626 34.11 -28.79 35.46
N SER A 627 34.65 -28.29 34.36
CA SER A 627 35.82 -27.39 34.39
C SER A 627 35.49 -26.02 33.83
N ASN A 628 36.08 -24.96 34.42
CA ASN A 628 35.97 -23.56 33.97
C ASN A 628 36.56 -23.29 32.57
N ASN A 629 36.91 -24.33 31.81
CA ASN A 629 37.36 -24.24 30.43
C ASN A 629 36.16 -24.49 29.50
N ARG A 630 35.91 -23.54 28.58
CA ARG A 630 34.85 -23.69 27.56
C ARG A 630 35.05 -25.01 26.81
N ASN A 631 34.01 -25.86 26.79
CA ASN A 631 33.98 -27.09 26.02
C ASN A 631 34.27 -26.77 24.54
N VAL A 632 35.13 -27.54 23.87
CA VAL A 632 35.43 -27.38 22.44
C VAL A 632 34.14 -27.35 21.61
N ILE A 633 33.11 -28.11 21.99
CA ILE A 633 31.80 -28.07 21.32
C ILE A 633 31.14 -26.70 21.46
N GLN A 634 31.21 -26.05 22.63
CA GLN A 634 30.65 -24.71 22.82
C GLN A 634 31.38 -23.65 22.00
N ASN A 635 32.71 -23.75 21.87
CA ASN A 635 33.50 -22.85 21.03
C ASN A 635 33.16 -23.06 19.54
N LEU A 636 33.15 -24.31 19.07
CA LEU A 636 32.75 -24.65 17.69
C LEU A 636 31.30 -24.27 17.39
N ALA A 637 30.39 -24.35 18.36
CA ALA A 637 29.02 -23.88 18.23
C ALA A 637 28.95 -22.36 18.08
N ALA A 638 29.70 -21.61 18.90
CA ALA A 638 29.77 -20.15 18.86
C ALA A 638 30.32 -19.64 17.51
N ASP A 639 31.33 -20.34 16.98
CA ASP A 639 31.97 -20.04 15.71
C ASP A 639 31.23 -20.64 14.49
N LYS A 640 30.09 -21.31 14.72
CA LYS A 640 29.24 -21.94 13.69
C LYS A 640 29.95 -23.02 12.86
N TYR A 641 30.95 -23.69 13.45
CA TYR A 641 31.67 -24.81 12.86
C TYR A 641 31.04 -26.18 13.17
N LEU A 642 29.98 -26.25 13.97
CA LEU A 642 29.26 -27.51 14.17
C LEU A 642 28.24 -27.77 13.04
N PRO A 643 28.10 -29.03 12.60
CA PRO A 643 28.86 -30.19 13.06
C PRO A 643 30.26 -30.26 12.44
N ALA A 644 31.20 -30.92 13.13
CA ALA A 644 32.60 -31.00 12.74
C ALA A 644 33.20 -32.40 12.93
N TYR A 645 34.21 -32.72 12.13
CA TYR A 645 35.14 -33.80 12.42
C TYR A 645 36.37 -33.24 13.14
N VAL A 646 36.87 -33.93 14.14
CA VAL A 646 38.09 -33.56 14.86
C VAL A 646 39.05 -34.73 14.82
N TYR A 647 40.14 -34.56 14.08
CA TYR A 647 41.28 -35.48 14.08
C TYR A 647 42.23 -35.05 15.20
N THR A 648 42.72 -36.02 15.98
CA THR A 648 43.61 -35.73 17.11
C THR A 648 45.06 -36.06 16.80
N ASP A 649 45.99 -35.40 17.50
CA ASP A 649 47.42 -35.65 17.38
C ASP A 649 47.78 -37.12 17.67
N GLU A 650 46.98 -37.77 18.51
CA GLU A 650 47.06 -39.19 18.89
C GLU A 650 46.52 -40.14 17.79
N GLY A 651 46.07 -39.60 16.65
CA GLY A 651 45.60 -40.36 15.50
C GLY A 651 44.14 -40.84 15.60
N ASN A 652 43.37 -40.27 16.52
CA ASN A 652 41.95 -40.57 16.69
C ASN A 652 41.08 -39.59 15.89
N LEU A 653 39.90 -40.01 15.46
CA LEU A 653 38.94 -39.15 14.77
C LEU A 653 37.61 -39.15 15.52
N TYR A 654 37.06 -37.96 15.73
CA TYR A 654 35.78 -37.74 16.39
C TYR A 654 34.84 -36.96 15.49
N TYR A 655 33.54 -37.24 15.61
CA TYR A 655 32.48 -36.43 15.05
C TYR A 655 31.76 -35.71 16.19
N LEU A 656 31.66 -34.38 16.08
CA LEU A 656 31.07 -33.49 17.05
C LEU A 656 29.82 -32.84 16.47
N ASP A 657 28.76 -32.78 17.27
CA ASP A 657 27.50 -32.13 16.93
C ASP A 657 26.81 -31.57 18.19
N GLN A 658 25.83 -30.70 18.02
CA GLN A 658 25.07 -30.12 19.13
C GLN A 658 23.56 -30.07 18.84
N TRP A 659 22.75 -30.50 19.80
CA TRP A 659 21.29 -30.49 19.69
C TRP A 659 20.62 -30.09 21.00
N ASP A 660 19.83 -29.02 20.97
CA ASP A 660 19.04 -28.57 22.14
C ASP A 660 19.92 -28.44 23.40
N ASN A 661 21.09 -27.81 23.22
CA ASN A 661 22.14 -27.64 24.23
C ASN A 661 22.74 -28.94 24.78
N ARG A 662 22.57 -30.07 24.08
CA ARG A 662 23.28 -31.33 24.35
C ARG A 662 24.44 -31.50 23.38
N ASP A 663 25.60 -31.71 23.95
CA ASP A 663 26.87 -31.92 23.26
C ASP A 663 26.99 -33.41 22.88
N LEU A 664 27.23 -33.70 21.60
CA LEU A 664 27.29 -35.07 21.06
C LEU A 664 28.68 -35.34 20.49
N ILE A 665 29.29 -36.45 20.91
CA ILE A 665 30.62 -36.88 20.49
C ILE A 665 30.58 -38.35 20.10
N SER A 666 31.00 -38.66 18.87
CA SER A 666 31.14 -40.03 18.39
C SER A 666 32.56 -40.28 17.91
N LYS A 667 33.25 -41.27 18.49
CA LYS A 667 34.55 -41.73 17.97
C LYS A 667 34.34 -42.50 16.66
N ILE A 668 35.17 -42.22 15.66
CA ILE A 668 35.14 -42.88 14.35
C ILE A 668 36.36 -43.77 14.24
N THR A 669 36.13 -45.06 13.98
CA THR A 669 37.20 -46.01 13.69
C THR A 669 37.77 -45.74 12.30
N ILE A 670 39.07 -45.47 12.22
CA ILE A 670 39.80 -45.26 10.97
C ILE A 670 40.99 -46.22 10.87
N THR A 671 41.28 -46.67 9.66
CA THR A 671 42.45 -47.50 9.32
C THR A 671 43.68 -46.65 9.07
N GLN A 672 44.88 -47.26 9.08
CA GLN A 672 46.14 -46.57 8.77
C GLN A 672 46.15 -45.91 7.39
N SER A 673 45.50 -46.53 6.38
CA SER A 673 45.36 -45.92 5.05
C SER A 673 44.47 -44.66 5.07
N GLN A 674 43.43 -44.66 5.90
CA GLN A 674 42.54 -43.50 6.06
C GLN A 674 43.23 -42.39 6.87
N GLN A 675 43.98 -42.74 7.92
CA GLN A 675 44.83 -41.80 8.67
C GLN A 675 45.80 -41.06 7.72
N LYS A 676 46.52 -41.82 6.88
CA LYS A 676 47.44 -41.23 5.89
C LYS A 676 46.74 -40.26 4.93
N LYS A 677 45.57 -40.62 4.42
CA LYS A 677 44.77 -39.75 3.54
C LYS A 677 44.23 -38.50 4.24
N ILE A 678 43.87 -38.60 5.53
CA ILE A 678 43.47 -37.43 6.33
C ILE A 678 44.68 -36.50 6.46
N LEU A 679 45.86 -37.02 6.83
CA LEU A 679 47.09 -36.23 6.92
C LEU A 679 47.47 -35.58 5.58
N GLU A 680 47.34 -36.30 4.46
CA GLU A 680 47.52 -35.75 3.10
C GLU A 680 46.57 -34.59 2.78
N LEU A 681 45.33 -34.61 3.30
CA LEU A 681 44.37 -33.49 3.13
C LEU A 681 44.77 -32.23 3.91
N PHE A 682 45.60 -32.37 4.96
CA PHE A 682 46.07 -31.28 5.80
C PHE A 682 47.48 -30.79 5.44
N GLY A 683 48.31 -31.62 4.79
CA GLY A 683 49.73 -31.35 4.48
C GLY A 683 50.67 -31.76 5.62
N ASP A 684 51.99 -31.61 5.46
CA ASP A 684 52.97 -32.02 6.50
C ASP A 684 53.15 -30.97 7.62
N GLU A 685 52.57 -29.76 7.48
CA GLU A 685 52.81 -28.59 8.37
C GLU A 685 51.86 -28.47 9.59
N ILE A 686 51.04 -29.49 9.83
CA ILE A 686 49.86 -29.44 10.72
C ILE A 686 50.16 -29.39 12.22
N PHE A 687 51.41 -29.59 12.62
CA PHE A 687 51.81 -29.62 14.03
C PHE A 687 52.38 -28.29 14.55
N SER A 688 52.45 -27.25 13.71
CA SER A 688 52.86 -25.89 14.12
C SER A 688 51.70 -25.14 14.80
N ASP A 689 51.95 -24.48 15.94
CA ASP A 689 50.91 -23.90 16.81
C ASP A 689 50.01 -22.84 16.11
N GLY A 690 50.47 -22.23 15.01
CA GLY A 690 49.70 -21.23 14.25
C GLY A 690 48.67 -21.78 13.25
N ASN A 691 48.80 -23.03 12.81
CA ASN A 691 47.94 -23.63 11.77
C ASN A 691 46.83 -24.52 12.34
N ARG A 692 46.78 -24.72 13.67
CA ARG A 692 45.79 -25.59 14.33
C ARG A 692 44.38 -25.01 14.31
N GLU A 693 44.20 -23.71 14.15
CA GLU A 693 42.87 -23.08 14.24
C GLU A 693 42.07 -23.10 12.92
N GLU A 694 42.70 -23.35 11.77
CA GLU A 694 42.02 -23.29 10.47
C GLU A 694 41.22 -24.57 10.15
N ALA A 695 39.92 -24.41 9.88
CA ALA A 695 39.05 -25.49 9.44
C ALA A 695 39.32 -25.85 7.97
N ARG A 696 39.64 -27.13 7.71
CA ARG A 696 39.54 -27.71 6.36
C ARG A 696 38.19 -28.34 6.16
N TYR A 697 37.80 -28.62 4.92
CA TYR A 697 36.43 -28.99 4.60
C TYR A 697 36.39 -30.28 3.78
N ILE A 698 35.62 -31.28 4.25
CA ILE A 698 35.40 -32.56 3.57
C ILE A 698 33.96 -32.67 3.08
N GLU A 699 33.75 -33.07 1.82
CA GLU A 699 32.39 -33.26 1.31
C GLU A 699 31.67 -34.43 1.97
N GLY A 700 30.34 -34.37 2.11
CA GLY A 700 29.57 -35.45 2.75
C GLY A 700 29.80 -36.84 2.11
N ASN A 701 29.80 -36.91 0.77
CA ASN A 701 30.09 -38.15 0.03
C ASN A 701 31.55 -38.60 0.17
N GLN A 702 32.48 -37.64 0.33
CA GLN A 702 33.88 -37.94 0.58
C GLN A 702 34.07 -38.47 2.00
N ALA A 703 33.38 -37.91 3.01
CA ALA A 703 33.39 -38.42 4.37
C ALA A 703 32.84 -39.85 4.47
N ILE A 704 31.75 -40.17 3.77
CA ILE A 704 31.22 -41.54 3.72
C ILE A 704 32.24 -42.50 3.10
N LYS A 705 32.88 -42.12 1.98
CA LYS A 705 33.86 -42.98 1.31
C LYS A 705 35.20 -43.09 2.05
N LEU A 706 35.68 -41.97 2.59
CA LEU A 706 36.99 -41.85 3.22
C LEU A 706 36.97 -42.34 4.65
N LEU A 707 35.94 -41.98 5.43
CA LEU A 707 35.88 -42.23 6.87
C LEU A 707 34.94 -43.39 7.22
N ASN A 708 34.24 -43.97 6.24
CA ASN A 708 33.16 -44.93 6.45
C ASN A 708 32.12 -44.43 7.48
N HIS A 709 31.93 -43.11 7.54
CA HIS A 709 31.09 -42.46 8.52
C HIS A 709 30.00 -41.65 7.83
N ASN A 710 28.76 -41.91 8.22
CA ASN A 710 27.62 -41.18 7.74
C ASN A 710 26.94 -40.44 8.90
N SER A 711 27.22 -39.14 9.00
CA SER A 711 26.69 -38.28 10.05
C SER A 711 25.16 -38.24 10.18
N TYR A 712 24.43 -38.64 9.13
CA TYR A 712 22.98 -38.69 9.16
C TYR A 712 22.42 -39.99 9.79
N MET A 713 23.23 -41.05 9.91
CA MET A 713 22.83 -42.36 10.43
C MET A 713 23.27 -42.60 11.89
N VAL A 714 24.22 -41.79 12.37
CA VAL A 714 24.73 -41.85 13.75
C VAL A 714 23.68 -41.29 14.71
N GLU A 715 23.54 -41.91 15.88
CA GLU A 715 22.66 -41.40 16.92
C GLU A 715 23.07 -39.97 17.31
N GLY A 716 22.13 -39.03 17.18
CA GLY A 716 22.43 -37.60 17.34
C GLY A 716 21.46 -36.68 16.61
N SER A 717 21.82 -35.39 16.57
CA SER A 717 20.96 -34.27 16.13
C SER A 717 20.34 -34.49 14.73
N ARG A 718 21.18 -34.90 13.77
CA ARG A 718 20.80 -35.06 12.36
C ARG A 718 19.84 -36.23 12.18
N LYS A 719 20.12 -37.39 12.79
CA LYS A 719 19.26 -38.58 12.71
C LYS A 719 17.88 -38.33 13.32
N GLU A 720 17.81 -37.69 14.48
CA GLU A 720 16.53 -37.35 15.12
C GLU A 720 15.75 -36.29 14.34
N THR A 721 16.44 -35.34 13.71
CA THR A 721 15.81 -34.38 12.78
C THR A 721 15.26 -35.09 11.54
N LEU A 722 15.96 -36.10 11.00
CA LEU A 722 15.49 -36.90 9.87
C LEU A 722 14.26 -37.74 10.21
N LYS A 723 14.22 -38.36 11.39
CA LYS A 723 13.02 -39.07 11.87
C LYS A 723 11.83 -38.11 12.00
N THR A 724 12.05 -36.93 12.57
CA THR A 724 11.02 -35.90 12.70
C THR A 724 10.55 -35.42 11.32
N LEU A 725 11.47 -35.18 10.39
CA LEU A 725 11.17 -34.82 9.02
C LEU A 725 10.35 -35.90 8.31
N ALA A 726 10.70 -37.18 8.50
CA ALA A 726 9.99 -38.30 7.92
C ALA A 726 8.54 -38.37 8.45
N PHE A 727 8.38 -38.20 9.76
CA PHE A 727 7.07 -38.10 10.39
C PHE A 727 6.24 -36.92 9.84
N MET A 728 6.81 -35.72 9.73
CA MET A 728 6.10 -34.56 9.19
C MET A 728 5.76 -34.73 7.71
N LEU A 729 6.69 -35.25 6.91
CA LEU A 729 6.46 -35.55 5.49
C LEU A 729 5.36 -36.60 5.31
N ASN A 730 5.34 -37.64 6.14
CA ASN A 730 4.29 -38.66 6.14
C ASN A 730 2.91 -38.01 6.31
N ILE A 731 2.76 -37.14 7.32
CA ILE A 731 1.53 -36.38 7.54
C ILE A 731 1.18 -35.47 6.36
N GLU A 732 2.16 -34.74 5.81
CA GLU A 732 1.90 -33.83 4.69
C GLU A 732 1.50 -34.58 3.41
N LEU A 733 2.10 -35.73 3.13
CA LEU A 733 1.77 -36.56 1.98
C LEU A 733 0.33 -37.09 2.03
N ASP A 734 -0.21 -37.35 3.22
CA ASP A 734 -1.62 -37.74 3.38
C ASP A 734 -2.57 -36.63 2.91
N TYR A 735 -2.28 -35.36 3.21
CA TYR A 735 -3.07 -34.23 2.74
C TYR A 735 -2.79 -33.89 1.27
N LEU A 736 -1.53 -33.94 0.85
CA LEU A 736 -1.12 -33.67 -0.53
C LEU A 736 -1.70 -34.69 -1.50
N GLY A 737 -1.88 -35.95 -1.10
CA GLY A 737 -2.50 -36.98 -1.93
C GLY A 737 -3.93 -36.62 -2.32
N ILE A 738 -4.72 -36.22 -1.31
CA ILE A 738 -6.10 -35.73 -1.51
C ILE A 738 -6.11 -34.49 -2.40
N MET A 739 -5.19 -33.56 -2.18
CA MET A 739 -5.09 -32.37 -3.01
C MET A 739 -4.72 -32.71 -4.46
N TYR A 740 -3.78 -33.63 -4.65
CA TYR A 740 -3.24 -33.98 -5.95
C TYR A 740 -4.27 -34.68 -6.85
N GLU A 741 -5.15 -35.51 -6.27
CA GLU A 741 -6.24 -36.15 -7.00
C GLU A 741 -7.25 -35.13 -7.59
N LYS A 742 -7.40 -33.96 -6.95
CA LYS A 742 -8.38 -32.94 -7.33
C LYS A 742 -7.77 -31.77 -8.12
N ASP A 743 -6.61 -31.25 -7.69
CA ASP A 743 -5.88 -30.15 -8.34
C ASP A 743 -4.37 -30.36 -8.19
N LYS A 744 -3.79 -31.00 -9.22
CA LYS A 744 -2.36 -31.31 -9.29
C LYS A 744 -1.49 -30.05 -9.16
N GLY A 745 -1.90 -28.94 -9.79
CA GLY A 745 -1.11 -27.71 -9.82
C GLY A 745 -0.97 -27.10 -8.42
N LYS A 746 -2.07 -27.01 -7.66
CA LYS A 746 -2.03 -26.50 -6.28
C LYS A 746 -1.34 -27.46 -5.30
N ALA A 747 -1.49 -28.77 -5.48
CA ALA A 747 -0.75 -29.75 -4.69
C ALA A 747 0.77 -29.61 -4.90
N ILE A 748 1.21 -29.47 -6.15
CA ILE A 748 2.63 -29.24 -6.47
C ILE A 748 3.11 -27.90 -5.90
N ALA A 749 2.35 -26.82 -6.05
CA ALA A 749 2.71 -25.51 -5.49
C ALA A 749 2.84 -25.54 -3.95
N SER A 750 2.02 -26.34 -3.26
CA SER A 750 2.09 -26.51 -1.80
C SER A 750 3.30 -27.35 -1.38
N PHE A 751 3.78 -28.24 -2.26
CA PHE A 751 4.97 -29.08 -2.06
C PHE A 751 6.31 -28.35 -2.36
N ASP A 752 6.29 -27.28 -3.17
CA ASP A 752 7.44 -26.72 -3.91
C ASP A 752 8.56 -26.05 -3.06
N ILE A 753 8.27 -25.45 -1.90
CA ILE A 753 9.19 -24.42 -1.39
C ILE A 753 10.50 -24.97 -0.76
N TYR A 754 10.52 -26.17 -0.16
CA TYR A 754 11.69 -26.64 0.59
C TYR A 754 12.10 -28.11 0.36
N PHE A 755 11.17 -29.00 0.05
CA PHE A 755 11.43 -30.44 -0.03
C PHE A 755 12.50 -30.82 -1.06
N TYR A 756 12.44 -30.23 -2.27
CA TYR A 756 13.44 -30.51 -3.30
C TYR A 756 14.86 -30.15 -2.88
N GLN A 757 15.05 -29.01 -2.21
CA GLN A 757 16.38 -28.56 -1.77
C GLN A 757 16.94 -29.47 -0.68
N LEU A 758 16.08 -29.96 0.20
CA LEU A 758 16.46 -30.83 1.30
C LEU A 758 16.82 -32.24 0.81
N PHE A 759 16.08 -32.82 -0.14
CA PHE A 759 16.35 -34.17 -0.65
C PHE A 759 17.51 -34.23 -1.64
N LYS A 760 17.72 -33.17 -2.43
CA LYS A 760 18.85 -33.09 -3.37
C LYS A 760 20.21 -33.12 -2.66
N ARG A 761 20.28 -32.67 -1.41
CA ARG A 761 21.53 -32.54 -0.63
C ARG A 761 21.81 -33.75 0.28
N MET A 762 20.84 -34.64 0.45
CA MET A 762 20.98 -35.81 1.33
C MET A 762 21.55 -37.01 0.57
N PRO A 763 22.47 -37.80 1.15
CA PRO A 763 22.93 -39.03 0.51
C PRO A 763 21.74 -39.96 0.21
N SER A 764 21.64 -40.46 -1.02
CA SER A 764 20.48 -41.22 -1.49
C SER A 764 20.14 -42.42 -0.61
N LYS A 765 21.16 -43.22 -0.25
CA LYS A 765 21.02 -44.38 0.64
C LYS A 765 20.47 -44.00 2.02
N THR A 766 20.89 -42.85 2.57
CA THR A 766 20.40 -42.35 3.86
C THR A 766 18.97 -41.90 3.77
N PHE A 767 18.65 -41.15 2.72
CA PHE A 767 17.29 -40.69 2.48
C PHE A 767 16.34 -41.88 2.35
N GLU A 768 16.78 -42.96 1.68
CA GLU A 768 16.07 -44.22 1.58
C GLU A 768 15.89 -44.92 2.94
N GLU A 769 16.99 -45.15 3.67
CA GLU A 769 16.99 -45.88 4.94
C GLU A 769 16.26 -45.14 6.07
N THR A 770 16.16 -43.81 6.03
CA THR A 770 15.61 -43.00 7.13
C THR A 770 14.28 -42.34 6.83
N VAL A 771 14.14 -41.67 5.68
CA VAL A 771 12.94 -40.87 5.39
C VAL A 771 11.96 -41.67 4.55
N LEU A 772 12.40 -42.30 3.45
CA LEU A 772 11.53 -43.12 2.62
C LEU A 772 11.11 -44.43 3.29
N SER A 773 11.97 -45.03 4.12
CA SER A 773 11.65 -46.28 4.84
C SER A 773 10.44 -46.14 5.76
N GLN A 774 10.15 -44.92 6.23
CA GLN A 774 9.00 -44.61 7.08
C GLN A 774 7.71 -44.34 6.29
N LEU A 775 7.81 -44.25 4.96
CA LEU A 775 6.66 -44.06 4.08
C LEU A 775 6.16 -45.40 3.56
N ASN A 776 4.85 -45.54 3.42
CA ASN A 776 4.27 -46.69 2.72
C ASN A 776 4.42 -46.55 1.19
N ASP A 777 4.19 -47.63 0.44
CA ASP A 777 4.41 -47.64 -1.02
C ASP A 777 3.55 -46.63 -1.78
N THR A 778 2.33 -46.35 -1.29
CA THR A 778 1.43 -45.35 -1.89
C THR A 778 2.00 -43.95 -1.72
N GLN A 779 2.49 -43.63 -0.52
CA GLN A 779 3.11 -42.35 -0.20
C GLN A 779 4.44 -42.16 -0.94
N LYS A 780 5.28 -43.21 -1.04
CA LYS A 780 6.50 -43.18 -1.85
C LYS A 780 6.17 -42.86 -3.31
N LYS A 781 5.16 -43.54 -3.89
CA LYS A 781 4.74 -43.30 -5.27
C LYS A 781 4.24 -41.88 -5.49
N LEU A 782 3.43 -41.36 -4.57
CA LEU A 782 2.94 -39.97 -4.61
C LEU A 782 4.11 -38.98 -4.50
N PHE A 783 5.02 -39.19 -3.56
CA PHE A 783 6.21 -38.38 -3.35
C PHE A 783 7.05 -38.24 -4.62
N PHE A 784 7.41 -39.34 -5.28
CA PHE A 784 8.17 -39.31 -6.53
C PHE A 784 7.38 -38.69 -7.68
N THR A 785 6.06 -38.89 -7.72
CA THR A 785 5.19 -38.29 -8.73
C THR A 785 5.16 -36.76 -8.59
N LEU A 786 5.08 -36.24 -7.36
CA LEU A 786 5.12 -34.81 -7.07
C LEU A 786 6.47 -34.19 -7.46
N ILE A 787 7.58 -34.87 -7.17
CA ILE A 787 8.92 -34.42 -7.60
C ILE A 787 9.00 -34.36 -9.12
N ARG A 788 8.55 -35.41 -9.82
CA ARG A 788 8.61 -35.49 -11.29
C ARG A 788 7.87 -34.33 -11.94
N HIS A 789 6.61 -34.16 -11.57
CA HIS A 789 5.76 -33.14 -12.19
C HIS A 789 6.24 -31.72 -11.86
N ARG A 790 6.90 -31.54 -10.73
CA ARG A 790 7.55 -30.27 -10.39
C ARG A 790 8.77 -30.00 -11.29
N GLU A 791 9.63 -31.00 -11.52
CA GLU A 791 10.77 -30.88 -12.44
C GLU A 791 10.28 -30.52 -13.85
N ASP A 792 9.27 -31.22 -14.36
CA ASP A 792 8.64 -30.93 -15.66
C ASP A 792 8.10 -29.47 -15.75
N LEU A 793 7.47 -28.98 -14.67
CA LEU A 793 6.96 -27.60 -14.59
C LEU A 793 8.07 -26.53 -14.56
N MET A 794 9.22 -26.83 -13.97
CA MET A 794 10.35 -25.91 -13.86
C MET A 794 11.18 -25.86 -15.14
N GLU A 795 11.33 -27.00 -15.83
CA GLU A 795 11.94 -27.08 -17.16
C GLU A 795 11.09 -26.32 -18.20
N GLY A 796 9.76 -26.47 -18.18
CA GLY A 796 8.86 -25.73 -19.06
C GLY A 796 8.81 -24.20 -18.83
N ARG A 797 9.22 -23.70 -17.66
CA ARG A 797 9.37 -22.24 -17.39
C ARG A 797 10.67 -21.66 -17.93
N HIS A 798 11.73 -22.47 -18.05
CA HIS A 798 12.99 -22.04 -18.68
C HIS A 798 12.83 -21.86 -20.20
N ASP A 799 12.02 -22.68 -20.86
CA ASP A 799 11.78 -22.61 -22.30
C ASP A 799 10.94 -21.39 -22.73
N LEU A 800 10.11 -20.83 -21.84
CA LEU A 800 9.32 -19.61 -22.12
C LEU A 800 10.12 -18.31 -21.95
N GLN A 801 11.32 -18.36 -21.34
CA GLN A 801 12.20 -17.18 -21.19
C GLN A 801 13.38 -17.17 -22.17
N SER A 802 13.67 -18.26 -22.89
CA SER A 802 14.77 -18.30 -23.85
C SER A 802 14.27 -18.30 -25.31
N ASN A 803 13.71 -17.18 -25.75
CA ASN A 803 13.64 -16.89 -27.19
C ASN A 803 15.00 -16.35 -27.67
N SER A 804 15.98 -17.23 -27.81
CA SER A 804 17.02 -17.19 -28.86
C SER A 804 18.08 -18.26 -28.58
N GLN A 805 18.46 -18.97 -29.63
CA GLN A 805 19.56 -19.94 -29.76
C GLN A 805 19.21 -21.40 -29.45
N THR A 806 19.04 -22.14 -30.55
CA THR A 806 19.24 -23.59 -30.66
C THR A 806 20.55 -24.03 -30.00
N ARG A 807 20.47 -24.53 -28.76
CA ARG A 807 21.49 -25.43 -28.21
C ARG A 807 21.13 -26.86 -28.60
N LYS A 808 22.05 -27.55 -29.27
CA LYS A 808 22.01 -29.02 -29.39
C LYS A 808 21.88 -29.64 -27.99
N PRO A 809 21.15 -30.75 -27.83
CA PRO A 809 21.06 -31.45 -26.55
C PRO A 809 22.46 -31.99 -26.22
N GLY A 810 23.16 -31.31 -25.31
CA GLY A 810 24.29 -31.91 -24.62
C GLY A 810 23.73 -33.04 -23.75
N LEU A 811 24.45 -34.17 -23.68
CA LEU A 811 24.20 -35.25 -22.72
C LEU A 811 23.95 -34.64 -21.33
N GLY A 812 22.67 -34.51 -20.97
CA GLY A 812 22.25 -33.93 -19.71
C GLY A 812 22.68 -34.85 -18.58
N LYS A 813 23.09 -34.27 -17.46
CA LYS A 813 23.18 -35.03 -16.21
C LYS A 813 21.83 -35.73 -16.01
N PRO A 814 21.79 -37.03 -15.67
CA PRO A 814 20.54 -37.74 -15.44
C PRO A 814 19.71 -36.98 -14.41
N SER A 815 18.39 -36.92 -14.61
CA SER A 815 17.51 -36.27 -13.64
C SER A 815 17.67 -36.95 -12.27
N PHE A 816 17.34 -36.23 -11.19
CA PHE A 816 17.36 -36.81 -9.85
C PHE A 816 16.55 -38.11 -9.81
N ILE A 817 15.44 -38.15 -10.54
CA ILE A 817 14.57 -39.31 -10.70
C ILE A 817 15.21 -40.43 -11.51
N GLU A 818 15.87 -40.14 -12.65
CA GLU A 818 16.58 -41.17 -13.42
C GLU A 818 17.70 -41.82 -12.62
N THR A 819 18.46 -41.00 -11.87
CA THR A 819 19.54 -41.47 -10.99
C THR A 819 18.99 -42.31 -9.84
N PHE A 820 17.82 -41.96 -9.30
CA PHE A 820 17.20 -42.68 -8.19
C PHE A 820 16.50 -43.97 -8.64
N LEU A 821 15.80 -43.95 -9.78
CA LEU A 821 15.11 -45.12 -10.34
C LEU A 821 16.09 -46.19 -10.88
N THR A 822 17.29 -45.79 -11.32
CA THR A 822 18.34 -46.77 -11.70
C THR A 822 18.82 -47.61 -10.51
N PHE A 823 18.76 -47.10 -9.28
CA PHE A 823 19.08 -47.92 -8.09
C PHE A 823 17.99 -48.95 -7.75
N PHE A 824 16.70 -48.59 -7.90
CA PHE A 824 15.59 -49.55 -7.67
C PHE A 824 15.56 -50.70 -8.70
N SER A 825 16.17 -50.50 -9.87
CA SER A 825 16.26 -51.52 -10.92
C SER A 825 17.50 -52.43 -10.80
N ILE A 826 18.39 -52.17 -9.84
CA ILE A 826 19.58 -53.00 -9.58
C ILE A 826 19.32 -54.08 -8.49
N SER A 827 18.22 -53.99 -7.73
CA SER A 827 17.91 -54.95 -6.65
C SER A 827 17.26 -56.28 -7.10
N SER A 828 17.16 -56.58 -8.41
CA SER A 828 16.54 -57.83 -8.90
C SER A 828 17.50 -58.74 -9.68
N LYS A 829 18.82 -58.53 -9.57
CA LYS A 829 19.83 -59.41 -10.19
C LYS A 829 20.92 -59.78 -9.19
N ASP A 830 20.52 -60.53 -8.18
CA ASP A 830 21.41 -61.44 -7.46
C ASP A 830 20.59 -62.64 -6.98
N SER A 831 20.31 -63.53 -7.92
CA SER A 831 19.97 -64.92 -7.61
C SER A 831 20.57 -65.79 -8.71
N ASN A 832 21.69 -66.43 -8.39
CA ASN A 832 22.22 -67.55 -9.14
C ASN A 832 21.16 -68.64 -9.23
N GLU A 833 20.71 -68.98 -10.43
CA GLU A 833 20.34 -70.35 -10.79
C GLU A 833 20.41 -70.53 -12.32
N GLY A 834 21.03 -71.63 -12.73
CA GLY A 834 21.32 -72.01 -14.11
C GLY A 834 20.10 -72.56 -14.88
N PRO A 835 20.32 -73.11 -16.09
CA PRO A 835 19.45 -72.89 -17.24
C PRO A 835 18.36 -73.97 -17.41
N ALA A 836 17.12 -73.55 -17.67
CA ALA A 836 16.13 -74.40 -18.35
C ALA A 836 15.07 -73.58 -19.11
N THR A 837 15.15 -73.71 -20.44
CA THR A 837 14.05 -73.79 -21.41
C THR A 837 12.95 -72.72 -21.45
N HIS A 838 12.96 -72.01 -22.59
CA HIS A 838 11.83 -71.45 -23.32
C HIS A 838 10.49 -72.19 -23.12
N ASN A 839 9.41 -71.42 -22.84
CA ASN A 839 8.11 -71.46 -23.54
C ASN A 839 7.21 -70.33 -22.98
N SER A 840 6.81 -69.37 -23.83
CA SER A 840 5.44 -69.21 -24.38
C SER A 840 4.43 -68.79 -23.27
N LEU A 841 3.71 -67.66 -23.34
CA LEU A 841 2.68 -67.26 -24.29
C LEU A 841 2.32 -65.79 -23.95
N LYS A 842 2.42 -64.85 -24.91
CA LYS A 842 1.26 -64.27 -25.63
C LYS A 842 -0.09 -64.42 -24.91
N GLY A 843 -0.61 -63.32 -24.43
CA GLY A 843 -2.02 -63.19 -24.04
C GLY A 843 -2.33 -61.75 -23.69
N GLY A 844 -2.60 -60.93 -24.72
CA GLY A 844 -2.95 -59.53 -24.53
C GLY A 844 -4.34 -59.36 -23.93
N MET A 845 -4.53 -58.24 -23.24
CA MET A 845 -5.84 -57.62 -23.15
C MET A 845 -5.66 -56.10 -23.15
N LYS A 846 -6.22 -55.49 -24.20
CA LYS A 846 -6.35 -54.05 -24.42
C LYS A 846 -7.15 -53.43 -23.28
N ILE A 847 -6.71 -52.26 -22.81
CA ILE A 847 -7.62 -51.16 -22.47
C ILE A 847 -7.06 -49.91 -23.13
N ALA A 848 -7.96 -49.22 -23.83
CA ALA A 848 -7.71 -48.01 -24.57
C ALA A 848 -7.34 -46.85 -23.63
N LEU A 849 -6.27 -46.15 -24.00
CA LEU A 849 -6.19 -44.69 -24.11
C LEU A 849 -5.31 -44.37 -25.31
#